data_AF-A0A850B8R5-F1
#
_entry.id   AF-A0A850B8R5-F1
#
_cell.length_a   1.000
_cell.length_b   1.000
_cell.length_c   1.000
_cell.angle_alpha   90.00
_cell.angle_beta   90.00
_cell.angle_gamma   90.00
#
_symmetry.space_group_name_H-M   'P 1'
#
loop_
_entity.id
_entity.type
_entity.pdbx_description
1 polymer ?
#
loop_
_entity_poly.entity_id
_entity_poly.type
_entity_poly.pdbx_seq_one_letter_code
_entity_poly.pdbx_strand_id
1 'polypeptide(L)'
;MTAPTHKLRILHISDLHERALLPWMSPERVAKIRHHARQRHRVLGRPFEEALREIRVDHSPIDLVCFTGDVADWGLPEEYARATPRIEGILQAAEVPPERLFVVPGNHDVQRLKAKDAWERMRDLAFQNPRGLSEWMAGVGAPFGASAAWRDQIVERTAAFWEWTTKTLGREELDPRENPHRRLGYRRSIPGFPFPVHVIGLDSAWLAGDDNDAKKLRLTEGQVNLLASDDEGEPLGGFRLALIHHPLSDLADGAECRRLLSETTDLLIHGHQHEPVAERHEDPDRDLRVIAAGSLYEGDYGDHWLNSFHFIDVTLSAEGRPLQYDVTFWGWSPSGHWYRTGAIYKAARDGRLSWPTPLGEARRAAAGRAGAGGWEASLAKFLADALDERGIRMWVQFNVPSLRADIPREDARLSREELAKIVAARIAQRGLASAKMFGSLSRVVDGPWREAVEAIQGCWSAETPGGAPDGRAPPVPPVPPPPPPILKKLEATHTSIVLDRIRQWGSILRCSSSSDEHLVFIVHGTKEQDLHLFMERIESYLGEECEPPHHVVKVERASDTTVARTAEDWERCLVRATKARDGRLEVVLPREVSQRRVLFLFSDRDGPLHSGDADAVGGLAECLRGRVRDVLATLSARRALRHSMRFVIPIEHPPAGGRVPPVIELLGQRLRSAPPLRLEPVQELRFPDWDEVRRHIEAELGPPGDEALARFQQIYTSIAMSPGRSLKALGDALHRPLYEWEERNSSR
;
A
#
# COMPACT_ATOMS: atom_id res chain seq x y z
N MET A 1 -32.01 -21.31 3.61
CA MET A 1 -30.83 -22.01 3.06
C MET A 1 -29.83 -20.95 2.61
N THR A 2 -28.61 -20.96 3.12
CA THR A 2 -27.53 -20.12 2.60
C THR A 2 -26.84 -20.88 1.46
N ALA A 3 -26.78 -20.30 0.26
CA ALA A 3 -26.17 -20.94 -0.92
C ALA A 3 -24.74 -21.44 -0.62
N PRO A 4 -24.26 -22.54 -1.22
CA PRO A 4 -22.90 -23.05 -0.95
C PRO A 4 -21.82 -21.99 -1.19
N THR A 5 -20.70 -22.10 -0.48
CA THR A 5 -19.51 -21.25 -0.67
C THR A 5 -18.31 -22.09 -1.06
N HIS A 6 -17.44 -21.52 -1.88
CA HIS A 6 -16.20 -22.16 -2.35
C HIS A 6 -14.99 -21.42 -1.79
N LYS A 7 -13.86 -22.12 -1.61
CA LYS A 7 -12.60 -21.52 -1.19
C LYS A 7 -11.58 -21.62 -2.32
N LEU A 8 -10.83 -20.54 -2.49
CA LEU A 8 -9.67 -20.45 -3.39
C LEU A 8 -8.50 -19.91 -2.57
N ARG A 9 -7.38 -20.62 -2.53
CA ARG A 9 -6.17 -20.20 -1.83
C ARG A 9 -5.05 -19.86 -2.80
N ILE A 10 -4.49 -18.67 -2.63
CA ILE A 10 -3.42 -18.13 -3.48
C ILE A 10 -2.18 -17.91 -2.61
N LEU A 11 -1.03 -18.46 -3.03
CA LEU A 11 0.28 -18.04 -2.55
C LEU A 11 0.74 -16.88 -3.44
N HIS A 12 0.89 -15.68 -2.86
CA HIS A 12 1.35 -14.49 -3.57
C HIS A 12 2.79 -14.17 -3.15
N ILE A 13 3.68 -14.20 -4.12
CA ILE A 13 5.11 -13.87 -4.01
C ILE A 13 5.49 -12.84 -5.08
N SER A 14 6.56 -12.11 -4.85
CA SER A 14 7.08 -11.09 -5.77
C SER A 14 8.55 -10.80 -5.46
N ASP A 15 9.27 -10.18 -6.39
CA ASP A 15 10.58 -9.54 -6.15
C ASP A 15 11.61 -10.52 -5.55
N LEU A 16 12.12 -11.44 -6.38
CA LEU A 16 13.17 -12.41 -6.04
C LEU A 16 14.57 -11.87 -6.32
N HIS A 17 14.71 -11.01 -7.35
CA HIS A 17 15.96 -10.35 -7.73
C HIS A 17 17.12 -11.36 -7.85
N GLU A 18 16.91 -12.42 -8.64
CA GLU A 18 17.94 -13.45 -8.84
C GLU A 18 19.13 -12.88 -9.61
N ARG A 19 20.34 -13.21 -9.14
CA ARG A 19 21.60 -12.71 -9.69
C ARG A 19 22.46 -13.86 -10.19
N ALA A 20 23.02 -13.71 -11.39
CA ALA A 20 24.01 -14.62 -11.97
C ALA A 20 25.41 -14.03 -11.92
N LEU A 21 26.44 -14.87 -11.81
CA LEU A 21 27.83 -14.44 -11.99
C LEU A 21 28.20 -14.54 -13.47
N LEU A 22 28.58 -13.42 -14.08
CA LEU A 22 28.93 -13.36 -15.50
C LEU A 22 30.38 -12.90 -15.72
N PRO A 23 31.07 -13.38 -16.78
CA PRO A 23 32.50 -13.13 -16.97
C PRO A 23 32.89 -11.66 -17.17
N TRP A 24 31.96 -10.84 -17.66
CA TRP A 24 32.17 -9.42 -17.97
C TRP A 24 31.83 -8.49 -16.80
N MET A 25 31.37 -9.03 -15.67
CA MET A 25 31.04 -8.22 -14.50
C MET A 25 32.29 -7.62 -13.86
N SER A 26 32.14 -6.42 -13.29
CA SER A 26 33.22 -5.80 -12.52
C SER A 26 33.57 -6.64 -11.28
N PRO A 27 34.82 -6.59 -10.78
CA PRO A 27 35.22 -7.28 -9.56
C PRO A 27 34.31 -6.94 -8.36
N GLU A 28 33.85 -5.70 -8.26
CA GLU A 28 32.97 -5.22 -7.20
C GLU A 28 31.60 -5.89 -7.27
N ARG A 29 31.01 -6.00 -8.47
CA ARG A 29 29.72 -6.68 -8.68
C ARG A 29 29.82 -8.17 -8.35
N VAL A 30 30.89 -8.83 -8.78
CA VAL A 30 31.16 -10.24 -8.44
C VAL A 30 31.31 -10.41 -6.93
N ALA A 31 32.05 -9.51 -6.26
CA ALA A 31 32.21 -9.52 -4.81
C ALA A 31 30.85 -9.33 -4.10
N LYS A 32 30.03 -8.37 -4.54
CA LYS A 32 28.67 -8.13 -4.00
C LYS A 32 27.80 -9.38 -4.12
N ILE A 33 27.71 -10.00 -5.30
CA ILE A 33 26.92 -11.22 -5.51
C ILE A 33 27.38 -12.36 -4.58
N ARG A 34 28.70 -12.54 -4.43
CA ARG A 34 29.26 -13.56 -3.53
C ARG A 34 28.98 -13.24 -2.06
N HIS A 35 29.09 -11.97 -1.66
CA HIS A 35 28.84 -11.51 -0.30
C HIS A 35 27.40 -11.83 0.15
N HIS A 36 26.40 -11.51 -0.69
CA HIS A 36 24.99 -11.75 -0.37
C HIS A 36 24.52 -13.19 -0.60
N ALA A 37 25.35 -14.07 -1.17
CA ALA A 37 24.95 -15.44 -1.49
C ALA A 37 24.50 -16.23 -0.25
N ARG A 38 25.19 -16.03 0.89
CA ARG A 38 24.84 -16.69 2.15
C ARG A 38 23.51 -16.19 2.70
N GLN A 39 23.28 -14.87 2.70
CA GLN A 39 22.02 -14.27 3.16
C GLN A 39 20.84 -14.76 2.32
N ARG A 40 21.01 -14.79 0.99
CA ARG A 40 20.01 -15.36 0.08
C ARG A 40 19.70 -16.82 0.37
N HIS A 41 20.71 -17.64 0.60
CA HIS A 41 20.48 -19.04 0.99
C HIS A 41 19.77 -19.18 2.35
N ARG A 42 20.02 -18.28 3.31
CA ARG A 42 19.32 -18.28 4.60
C ARG A 42 17.83 -17.99 4.42
N VAL A 43 17.47 -16.97 3.64
CA VAL A 43 16.08 -16.55 3.45
C VAL A 43 15.32 -17.52 2.56
N LEU A 44 15.87 -17.83 1.38
CA LEU A 44 15.19 -18.56 0.30
C LEU A 44 15.52 -20.05 0.22
N GLY A 45 16.41 -20.54 1.08
CA GLY A 45 16.76 -21.95 1.12
C GLY A 45 15.76 -22.76 1.94
N ARG A 46 16.29 -23.75 2.66
CA ARG A 46 15.52 -24.67 3.49
C ARG A 46 14.48 -24.00 4.42
N PRO A 47 14.76 -22.86 5.09
CA PRO A 47 13.76 -22.23 5.97
C PRO A 47 12.47 -21.81 5.24
N PHE A 48 12.55 -21.37 3.99
CA PHE A 48 11.35 -21.00 3.24
C PHE A 48 10.51 -22.22 2.87
N GLU A 49 11.16 -23.27 2.40
CA GLU A 49 10.48 -24.53 2.10
C GLU A 49 9.85 -25.16 3.36
N GLU A 50 10.51 -25.09 4.51
CA GLU A 50 9.98 -25.55 5.80
C GLU A 50 8.75 -24.75 6.21
N ALA A 51 8.78 -23.42 6.06
CA ALA A 51 7.62 -22.57 6.31
C ALA A 51 6.42 -22.97 5.42
N LEU A 52 6.64 -23.17 4.11
CA LEU A 52 5.57 -23.61 3.20
C LEU A 52 5.00 -24.98 3.58
N ARG A 53 5.86 -25.92 4.02
CA ARG A 53 5.43 -27.25 4.49
C ARG A 53 4.62 -27.17 5.78
N GLU A 54 5.06 -26.37 6.75
CA GLU A 54 4.33 -26.14 8.01
C GLU A 54 2.95 -25.54 7.74
N ILE A 55 2.88 -24.54 6.85
CA ILE A 55 1.63 -23.89 6.49
C ILE A 55 0.66 -24.84 5.79
N ARG A 56 1.17 -25.80 5.01
CA ARG A 56 0.32 -26.80 4.37
C ARG A 56 -0.33 -27.75 5.38
N VAL A 57 0.38 -28.12 6.45
CA VAL A 57 -0.16 -29.05 7.47
C VAL A 57 -1.38 -28.46 8.19
N ASP A 58 -1.37 -27.15 8.43
CA ASP A 58 -2.40 -26.48 9.23
C ASP A 58 -3.64 -26.02 8.45
N HIS A 59 -3.66 -26.16 7.12
CA HIS A 59 -4.65 -25.46 6.28
C HIS A 59 -5.07 -26.21 5.01
N SER A 60 -6.00 -25.61 4.25
CA SER A 60 -6.42 -26.08 2.92
C SER A 60 -5.28 -26.05 1.88
N PRO A 61 -5.35 -26.91 0.83
CA PRO A 61 -4.40 -26.90 -0.28
C PRO A 61 -4.26 -25.52 -0.92
N ILE A 62 -3.07 -25.22 -1.45
CA ILE A 62 -2.82 -24.01 -2.23
C ILE A 62 -3.28 -24.29 -3.66
N ASP A 63 -4.19 -23.46 -4.18
CA ASP A 63 -4.75 -23.66 -5.52
C ASP A 63 -3.90 -23.00 -6.62
N LEU A 64 -3.28 -21.86 -6.29
CA LEU A 64 -2.51 -21.01 -7.22
C LEU A 64 -1.25 -20.47 -6.55
N VAL A 65 -0.15 -20.41 -7.31
CA VAL A 65 1.01 -19.59 -6.97
C VAL A 65 1.07 -18.44 -7.95
N CYS A 66 1.07 -17.21 -7.45
CA CYS A 66 1.14 -15.99 -8.25
C CYS A 66 2.45 -15.26 -7.95
N PHE A 67 3.26 -15.02 -8.98
CA PHE A 67 4.52 -14.30 -8.93
C PHE A 67 4.40 -12.98 -9.68
N THR A 68 4.38 -11.85 -8.95
CA THR A 68 4.12 -10.52 -9.53
C THR A 68 5.37 -9.74 -9.93
N GLY A 69 6.31 -10.38 -10.64
CA GLY A 69 7.47 -9.73 -11.29
C GLY A 69 8.74 -9.62 -10.47
N ASP A 70 9.80 -9.15 -11.13
CA ASP A 70 11.18 -9.04 -10.65
C ASP A 70 11.75 -10.39 -10.22
N VAL A 71 11.67 -11.36 -11.15
CA VAL A 71 12.30 -12.67 -10.99
C VAL A 71 13.82 -12.54 -11.10
N ALA A 72 14.29 -11.83 -12.13
CA ALA A 72 15.69 -11.54 -12.41
C ALA A 72 16.10 -10.14 -11.89
N ASP A 73 17.41 -9.83 -11.92
CA ASP A 73 17.92 -8.49 -11.59
C ASP A 73 18.14 -7.63 -12.86
N TRP A 74 18.56 -8.24 -13.97
CA TRP A 74 18.81 -7.54 -15.26
C TRP A 74 18.11 -8.21 -16.47
N GLY A 75 17.15 -9.10 -16.22
CA GLY A 75 16.36 -9.76 -17.25
C GLY A 75 17.19 -10.71 -18.12
N LEU A 76 18.25 -11.30 -17.54
CA LEU A 76 19.18 -12.14 -18.29
C LEU A 76 18.80 -13.64 -18.23
N PRO A 77 18.95 -14.40 -19.34
CA PRO A 77 18.72 -15.85 -19.36
C PRO A 77 19.44 -16.61 -18.24
N GLU A 78 20.66 -16.20 -17.89
CA GLU A 78 21.46 -16.84 -16.84
C GLU A 78 20.88 -16.60 -15.44
N GLU A 79 20.16 -15.50 -15.22
CA GLU A 79 19.46 -15.21 -13.96
C GLU A 79 18.21 -16.09 -13.87
N TYR A 80 17.44 -16.20 -14.95
CA TYR A 80 16.30 -17.11 -15.01
C TYR A 80 16.70 -18.57 -14.79
N ALA A 81 17.80 -19.02 -15.37
CA ALA A 81 18.32 -20.37 -15.14
C ALA A 81 18.64 -20.65 -13.65
N ARG A 82 19.03 -19.63 -12.89
CA ARG A 82 19.26 -19.73 -11.43
C ARG A 82 17.97 -19.62 -10.63
N ALA A 83 16.98 -18.88 -11.11
CA ALA A 83 15.69 -18.73 -10.47
C ALA A 83 14.84 -20.01 -10.59
N THR A 84 14.93 -20.72 -11.71
CA THR A 84 14.17 -21.96 -11.99
C THR A 84 14.20 -22.97 -10.83
N PRO A 85 15.35 -23.46 -10.35
CA PRO A 85 15.38 -24.45 -9.27
C PRO A 85 14.76 -23.94 -7.96
N ARG A 86 14.76 -22.62 -7.70
CA ARG A 86 14.05 -22.08 -6.53
C ARG A 86 12.55 -22.12 -6.72
N ILE A 87 12.07 -21.70 -7.89
CA ILE A 87 10.64 -21.70 -8.21
C ILE A 87 10.11 -23.15 -8.20
N GLU A 88 10.84 -24.10 -8.75
CA GLU A 88 10.52 -25.53 -8.65
C GLU A 88 10.48 -26.01 -7.20
N GLY A 89 11.44 -25.61 -6.37
CA GLY A 89 11.46 -25.91 -4.93
C GLY A 89 10.26 -25.32 -4.18
N ILE A 90 9.84 -24.10 -4.52
CA ILE A 90 8.64 -23.45 -3.98
C ILE A 90 7.38 -24.23 -4.36
N LEU A 91 7.23 -24.57 -5.63
CA LEU A 91 6.08 -25.35 -6.12
C LEU A 91 6.03 -26.73 -5.46
N GLN A 92 7.17 -27.41 -5.33
CA GLN A 92 7.26 -28.69 -4.66
C GLN A 92 6.91 -28.57 -3.17
N ALA A 93 7.43 -27.56 -2.47
CA ALA A 93 7.12 -27.33 -1.05
C ALA A 93 5.67 -26.92 -0.83
N ALA A 94 5.05 -26.22 -1.78
CA ALA A 94 3.64 -25.85 -1.78
C ALA A 94 2.70 -26.98 -2.25
N GLU A 95 3.24 -28.06 -2.82
CA GLU A 95 2.49 -29.13 -3.52
C GLU A 95 1.58 -28.60 -4.63
N VAL A 96 2.04 -27.56 -5.33
CA VAL A 96 1.31 -26.92 -6.43
C VAL A 96 1.94 -27.36 -7.76
N PRO A 97 1.16 -27.90 -8.70
CA PRO A 97 1.71 -28.33 -9.98
C PRO A 97 2.07 -27.10 -10.85
N PRO A 98 3.07 -27.20 -11.74
CA PRO A 98 3.57 -26.07 -12.53
C PRO A 98 2.49 -25.32 -13.31
N GLU A 99 1.42 -25.98 -13.75
CA GLU A 99 0.29 -25.41 -14.49
C GLU A 99 -0.55 -24.42 -13.66
N ARG A 100 -0.31 -24.36 -12.35
CA ARG A 100 -0.95 -23.43 -11.40
C ARG A 100 -0.05 -22.26 -10.97
N LEU A 101 1.13 -22.11 -11.58
CA LEU A 101 2.05 -20.98 -11.40
C LEU A 101 1.78 -19.83 -12.39
N PHE A 102 1.39 -18.66 -11.93
CA PHE A 102 1.14 -17.51 -12.79
C PHE A 102 2.20 -16.44 -12.54
N VAL A 103 2.91 -16.04 -13.59
CA VAL A 103 4.00 -15.05 -13.51
C VAL A 103 3.69 -13.84 -14.39
N VAL A 104 4.12 -12.65 -14.00
CA VAL A 104 4.15 -11.45 -14.86
C VAL A 104 5.54 -10.81 -14.75
N PRO A 105 6.04 -10.10 -15.77
CA PRO A 105 7.36 -9.48 -15.70
C PRO A 105 7.34 -8.22 -14.82
N GLY A 106 8.45 -7.97 -14.13
CA GLY A 106 8.75 -6.70 -13.47
C GLY A 106 9.80 -5.87 -14.22
N ASN A 107 10.15 -4.69 -13.70
CA ASN A 107 11.09 -3.80 -14.37
C ASN A 107 12.53 -4.33 -14.40
N HIS A 108 12.91 -5.22 -13.48
CA HIS A 108 14.18 -5.93 -13.49
C HIS A 108 14.18 -7.13 -14.46
N ASP A 109 13.02 -7.57 -14.93
CA ASP A 109 12.90 -8.57 -16.00
C ASP A 109 13.09 -7.98 -17.42
N VAL A 110 13.29 -6.66 -17.51
CA VAL A 110 13.52 -5.93 -18.77
C VAL A 110 15.01 -5.78 -19.04
N GLN A 111 15.46 -6.21 -20.21
CA GLN A 111 16.83 -5.97 -20.68
C GLN A 111 17.01 -4.51 -21.11
N ARG A 112 17.26 -3.61 -20.15
CA ARG A 112 17.22 -2.15 -20.35
C ARG A 112 18.11 -1.61 -21.48
N LEU A 113 19.26 -2.24 -21.73
CA LEU A 113 20.19 -1.85 -22.80
C LEU A 113 19.73 -2.26 -24.21
N LYS A 114 18.82 -3.22 -24.31
CA LYS A 114 18.33 -3.73 -25.59
C LYS A 114 17.34 -2.73 -26.18
N ALA A 115 17.51 -2.42 -27.47
CA ALA A 115 16.66 -1.50 -28.22
C ALA A 115 16.42 -0.14 -27.52
N LYS A 116 17.45 0.40 -26.86
CA LYS A 116 17.36 1.64 -26.08
C LYS A 116 16.76 2.81 -26.88
N ASP A 117 17.21 3.03 -28.10
CA ASP A 117 16.68 4.11 -28.96
C ASP A 117 15.18 3.95 -29.23
N ALA A 118 14.71 2.72 -29.47
CA ALA A 118 13.28 2.46 -29.67
C ALA A 118 12.48 2.70 -28.39
N TRP A 119 13.05 2.33 -27.23
CA TRP A 119 12.45 2.61 -25.93
C TRP A 119 12.31 4.11 -25.66
N GLU A 120 13.35 4.91 -25.89
CA GLU A 120 13.28 6.37 -25.72
C GLU A 120 12.18 6.98 -26.61
N ARG A 121 12.08 6.55 -27.87
CA ARG A 121 11.04 7.02 -28.81
C ARG A 121 9.64 6.58 -28.40
N MET A 122 9.49 5.36 -27.92
CA MET A 122 8.20 4.83 -27.43
C MET A 122 7.76 5.53 -26.16
N ARG A 123 8.72 5.90 -25.30
CA ARG A 123 8.49 6.69 -24.09
C ARG A 123 8.00 8.08 -24.42
N ASP A 124 8.63 8.78 -25.37
CA ASP A 124 8.16 10.08 -25.84
C ASP A 124 6.75 10.00 -26.43
N LEU A 125 6.51 8.99 -27.29
CA LEU A 125 5.21 8.74 -27.90
C LEU A 125 4.12 8.46 -26.86
N ALA A 126 4.46 7.78 -25.77
CA ALA A 126 3.55 7.53 -24.65
C ALA A 126 3.04 8.81 -23.99
N PHE A 127 3.83 9.89 -23.99
CA PHE A 127 3.37 11.19 -23.49
C PHE A 127 2.61 11.98 -24.55
N GLN A 128 3.08 11.96 -25.80
CA GLN A 128 2.53 12.78 -26.88
C GLN A 128 1.21 12.25 -27.44
N ASN A 129 1.08 10.92 -27.56
CA ASN A 129 -0.09 10.26 -28.14
C ASN A 129 -0.41 8.94 -27.41
N PRO A 130 -0.87 9.02 -26.14
CA PRO A 130 -1.14 7.84 -25.32
C PRO A 130 -2.21 6.92 -25.93
N ARG A 131 -3.25 7.50 -26.54
CA ARG A 131 -4.31 6.73 -27.18
C ARG A 131 -3.81 5.96 -28.41
N GLY A 132 -3.11 6.64 -29.32
CA GLY A 132 -2.55 6.00 -30.51
C GLY A 132 -1.52 4.92 -30.16
N LEU A 133 -0.75 5.12 -29.09
CA LEU A 133 0.14 4.09 -28.57
C LEU A 133 -0.63 2.87 -28.05
N SER A 134 -1.69 3.08 -27.26
CA SER A 134 -2.56 2.01 -26.75
C SER A 134 -3.18 1.20 -27.89
N GLU A 135 -3.78 1.86 -28.88
CA GLU A 135 -4.38 1.23 -30.07
C GLU A 135 -3.32 0.44 -30.89
N TRP A 136 -2.10 0.98 -31.02
CA TRP A 136 -1.03 0.32 -31.75
C TRP A 136 -0.49 -0.93 -31.06
N MET A 137 -0.33 -0.88 -29.73
CA MET A 137 0.05 -2.04 -28.91
C MET A 137 -1.03 -3.12 -28.96
N ALA A 138 -2.32 -2.72 -28.96
CA ALA A 138 -3.48 -3.61 -29.12
C ALA A 138 -3.65 -4.17 -30.55
N GLY A 139 -2.81 -3.77 -31.51
CA GLY A 139 -2.76 -4.37 -32.85
C GLY A 139 -3.51 -3.64 -33.96
N VAL A 140 -3.99 -2.41 -33.73
CA VAL A 140 -4.70 -1.62 -34.76
C VAL A 140 -3.75 -1.13 -35.86
N GLY A 141 -2.98 -0.07 -35.60
CA GLY A 141 -2.08 0.55 -36.58
C GLY A 141 -1.10 1.51 -35.91
N ALA A 142 0.07 1.73 -36.53
CA ALA A 142 1.08 2.62 -35.97
C ALA A 142 0.61 4.08 -36.00
N PRO A 143 0.83 4.86 -34.92
CA PRO A 143 0.52 6.28 -34.93
C PRO A 143 1.47 7.04 -35.88
N PHE A 144 1.04 8.22 -36.33
CA PHE A 144 1.84 9.04 -37.25
C PHE A 144 3.24 9.33 -36.66
N GLY A 145 4.27 9.09 -37.48
CA GLY A 145 5.67 9.29 -37.08
C GLY A 145 6.30 8.12 -36.32
N ALA A 146 5.55 7.07 -35.99
CA ALA A 146 6.10 5.87 -35.37
C ALA A 146 6.66 4.88 -36.40
N SER A 147 7.86 4.37 -36.15
CA SER A 147 8.42 3.26 -36.92
C SER A 147 7.74 1.95 -36.51
N ALA A 148 7.22 1.18 -37.47
CA ALA A 148 6.62 -0.13 -37.21
C ALA A 148 7.53 -1.07 -36.40
N ALA A 149 8.86 -0.95 -36.58
CA ALA A 149 9.85 -1.76 -35.89
C ALA A 149 9.95 -1.49 -34.38
N TRP A 150 9.59 -0.28 -33.90
CA TRP A 150 9.75 0.04 -32.47
C TRP A 150 8.89 -0.85 -31.58
N ARG A 151 7.70 -1.24 -32.03
CA ARG A 151 6.82 -2.12 -31.28
C ARG A 151 7.44 -3.49 -31.05
N ASP A 152 8.00 -4.10 -32.09
CA ASP A 152 8.63 -5.41 -32.00
C ASP A 152 9.93 -5.32 -31.17
N GLN A 153 10.70 -4.25 -31.37
CA GLN A 153 11.91 -3.95 -30.60
C GLN A 153 11.65 -3.74 -29.09
N ILE A 154 10.49 -3.18 -28.72
CA ILE A 154 10.10 -3.00 -27.32
C ILE A 154 9.74 -4.33 -26.66
N VAL A 155 8.93 -5.15 -27.31
CA VAL A 155 8.54 -6.48 -26.80
C VAL A 155 9.77 -7.39 -26.67
N GLU A 156 10.74 -7.23 -27.57
CA GLU A 156 12.00 -7.98 -27.55
C GLU A 156 12.85 -7.75 -26.29
N ARG A 157 12.59 -6.68 -25.51
CA ARG A 157 13.29 -6.36 -24.25
C ARG A 157 12.90 -7.29 -23.09
N THR A 158 11.74 -7.94 -23.16
CA THR A 158 11.27 -8.96 -22.20
C THR A 158 11.25 -10.37 -22.81
N ALA A 159 11.85 -10.57 -23.99
CA ALA A 159 11.85 -11.87 -24.67
C ALA A 159 12.43 -13.00 -23.81
N ALA A 160 13.49 -12.72 -23.03
CA ALA A 160 14.11 -13.70 -22.14
C ALA A 160 13.15 -14.19 -21.06
N PHE A 161 12.33 -13.30 -20.48
CA PHE A 161 11.30 -13.65 -19.50
C PHE A 161 10.23 -14.56 -20.10
N TRP A 162 9.71 -14.22 -21.29
CA TRP A 162 8.67 -15.01 -21.95
C TRP A 162 9.19 -16.33 -22.50
N GLU A 163 10.43 -16.38 -22.99
CA GLU A 163 11.10 -17.63 -23.37
C GLU A 163 11.28 -18.55 -22.16
N TRP A 164 11.77 -18.02 -21.04
CA TRP A 164 11.87 -18.76 -19.78
C TRP A 164 10.50 -19.29 -19.32
N THR A 165 9.47 -18.44 -19.32
CA THR A 165 8.10 -18.83 -18.94
C THR A 165 7.57 -19.96 -19.81
N THR A 166 7.72 -19.86 -21.13
CA THR A 166 7.13 -20.82 -22.07
C THR A 166 7.95 -22.10 -22.22
N LYS A 167 9.28 -22.00 -22.29
CA LYS A 167 10.18 -23.12 -22.61
C LYS A 167 10.82 -23.76 -21.39
N THR A 168 11.07 -23.01 -20.32
CA THR A 168 11.66 -23.56 -19.10
C THR A 168 10.60 -23.95 -18.09
N LEU A 169 9.63 -23.07 -17.80
CA LEU A 169 8.52 -23.38 -16.89
C LEU A 169 7.40 -24.21 -17.55
N GLY A 170 7.46 -24.40 -18.88
CA GLY A 170 6.47 -25.18 -19.63
C GLY A 170 5.10 -24.50 -19.72
N ARG A 171 5.04 -23.18 -19.57
CA ARG A 171 3.79 -22.40 -19.54
C ARG A 171 3.53 -21.70 -20.87
N GLU A 172 3.47 -22.47 -21.94
CA GLU A 172 3.26 -21.97 -23.31
C GLU A 172 1.97 -21.15 -23.44
N GLU A 173 0.94 -21.47 -22.65
CA GLU A 173 -0.33 -20.76 -22.66
C GLU A 173 -0.29 -19.35 -22.05
N LEU A 174 0.79 -19.01 -21.34
CA LEU A 174 1.02 -17.66 -20.81
C LEU A 174 1.72 -16.75 -21.83
N ASP A 175 2.11 -17.27 -22.99
CA ASP A 175 2.71 -16.47 -24.06
C ASP A 175 1.74 -15.37 -24.53
N PRO A 176 2.14 -14.08 -24.48
CA PRO A 176 1.27 -13.00 -24.94
C PRO A 176 0.79 -13.17 -26.38
N ARG A 177 1.56 -13.85 -27.24
CA ARG A 177 1.21 -14.10 -28.66
C ARG A 177 0.00 -15.00 -28.83
N GLU A 178 -0.26 -15.88 -27.86
CA GLU A 178 -1.41 -16.81 -27.86
C GLU A 178 -2.63 -16.22 -27.14
N ASN A 179 -2.52 -15.00 -26.63
CA ASN A 179 -3.55 -14.33 -25.83
C ASN A 179 -4.18 -13.15 -26.59
N PRO A 180 -5.37 -12.63 -26.16
CA PRO A 180 -6.13 -11.64 -26.92
C PRO A 180 -5.34 -10.39 -27.35
N HIS A 181 -4.46 -9.86 -26.49
CA HIS A 181 -3.64 -8.68 -26.81
C HIS A 181 -2.47 -8.98 -27.78
N ARG A 182 -2.06 -10.25 -27.95
CA ARG A 182 -1.00 -10.72 -28.85
C ARG A 182 0.43 -10.22 -28.56
N ARG A 183 0.64 -9.41 -27.52
CA ARG A 183 1.93 -8.72 -27.25
C ARG A 183 2.27 -8.52 -25.79
N LEU A 184 1.29 -8.09 -24.99
CA LEU A 184 1.44 -7.76 -23.59
C LEU A 184 0.44 -8.60 -22.81
N GLY A 185 0.91 -9.19 -21.72
CA GLY A 185 0.06 -9.93 -20.78
C GLY A 185 -0.64 -11.16 -21.35
N TYR A 186 -1.50 -11.76 -20.53
CA TYR A 186 -2.28 -12.95 -20.88
C TYR A 186 -3.59 -13.02 -20.08
N ARG A 187 -4.50 -13.90 -20.51
CA ARG A 187 -5.71 -14.27 -19.77
C ARG A 187 -5.87 -15.79 -19.77
N ARG A 188 -5.97 -16.41 -18.59
CA ARG A 188 -6.21 -17.85 -18.44
C ARG A 188 -7.41 -18.16 -17.56
N SER A 189 -8.25 -19.07 -18.02
CA SER A 189 -9.31 -19.66 -17.19
C SER A 189 -8.83 -20.96 -16.57
N ILE A 190 -8.98 -21.09 -15.25
CA ILE A 190 -8.48 -22.22 -14.48
C ILE A 190 -9.58 -23.29 -14.34
N PRO A 191 -9.34 -24.54 -14.76
CA PRO A 191 -10.30 -25.62 -14.60
C PRO A 191 -10.40 -26.10 -13.14
N GLY A 192 -11.46 -26.83 -12.81
CA GLY A 192 -11.64 -27.50 -11.51
C GLY A 192 -12.50 -26.74 -10.49
N PHE A 193 -13.08 -25.61 -10.87
CA PHE A 193 -14.07 -24.87 -10.08
C PHE A 193 -15.45 -24.97 -10.75
N PRO A 194 -16.56 -24.87 -9.97
CA PRO A 194 -17.92 -24.94 -10.52
C PRO A 194 -18.33 -23.67 -11.30
N PHE A 195 -17.47 -22.66 -11.30
CA PHE A 195 -17.57 -21.41 -12.06
C PHE A 195 -16.19 -21.08 -12.65
N PRO A 196 -16.11 -20.18 -13.65
CA PRO A 196 -14.82 -19.73 -14.18
C PRO A 196 -14.00 -19.00 -13.11
N VAL A 197 -12.72 -19.35 -13.01
CA VAL A 197 -11.70 -18.58 -12.29
C VAL A 197 -10.72 -18.08 -13.34
N HIS A 198 -10.63 -16.76 -13.51
CA HIS A 198 -9.77 -16.12 -14.48
C HIS A 198 -8.54 -15.52 -13.81
N VAL A 199 -7.36 -15.82 -14.35
CA VAL A 199 -6.09 -15.16 -14.01
C VAL A 199 -5.68 -14.28 -15.18
N ILE A 200 -5.53 -12.99 -14.93
CA ILE A 200 -5.24 -11.94 -15.91
C ILE A 200 -3.85 -11.41 -15.60
N GLY A 201 -2.85 -11.80 -16.41
CA GLY A 201 -1.48 -11.28 -16.29
C GLY A 201 -1.34 -9.99 -17.07
N LEU A 202 -1.05 -8.88 -16.38
CA LEU A 202 -0.88 -7.55 -16.94
C LEU A 202 0.62 -7.17 -16.95
N ASP A 203 1.18 -6.97 -18.13
CA ASP A 203 2.54 -6.48 -18.30
C ASP A 203 2.55 -4.96 -18.12
N SER A 204 3.09 -4.51 -16.99
CA SER A 204 3.34 -3.09 -16.70
C SER A 204 4.80 -2.69 -16.92
N ALA A 205 5.68 -3.66 -17.16
CA ALA A 205 7.12 -3.48 -17.25
C ALA A 205 7.59 -3.18 -18.69
N TRP A 206 6.79 -3.47 -19.70
CA TRP A 206 7.15 -3.31 -21.12
C TRP A 206 7.73 -1.93 -21.49
N LEU A 207 7.34 -0.85 -20.79
CA LEU A 207 7.85 0.51 -21.01
C LEU A 207 8.94 0.93 -20.01
N ALA A 208 9.33 0.08 -19.07
CA ALA A 208 10.39 0.35 -18.11
C ALA A 208 11.75 0.42 -18.80
N GLY A 209 12.68 1.23 -18.29
CA GLY A 209 14.00 1.37 -18.87
C GLY A 209 14.99 2.25 -18.13
N ASP A 210 14.58 2.97 -17.08
CA ASP A 210 15.47 3.78 -16.25
C ASP A 210 15.01 3.82 -14.79
N ASP A 211 15.82 4.40 -13.90
CA ASP A 211 15.52 4.45 -12.47
C ASP A 211 14.47 5.52 -12.11
N ASN A 212 13.99 6.30 -13.08
CA ASN A 212 12.96 7.32 -12.93
C ASN A 212 11.68 6.92 -13.68
N ASP A 213 11.32 5.64 -13.61
CA ASP A 213 10.18 5.05 -14.31
C ASP A 213 8.82 5.43 -13.69
N ALA A 214 8.80 5.73 -12.39
CA ALA A 214 7.58 6.12 -11.69
C ALA A 214 6.84 7.28 -12.37
N LYS A 215 5.52 7.15 -12.48
CA LYS A 215 4.59 8.07 -13.17
C LYS A 215 4.79 8.20 -14.68
N LYS A 216 5.66 7.38 -15.27
CA LYS A 216 5.99 7.44 -16.69
C LYS A 216 5.77 6.10 -17.41
N LEU A 217 5.56 5.02 -16.65
CA LEU A 217 5.09 3.74 -17.15
C LEU A 217 3.63 3.80 -17.60
N ARG A 218 3.20 2.80 -18.38
CA ARG A 218 1.81 2.68 -18.84
C ARG A 218 1.37 1.24 -18.85
N LEU A 219 0.12 0.98 -18.47
CA LEU A 219 -0.51 -0.33 -18.70
C LEU A 219 -1.25 -0.38 -20.03
N THR A 220 -1.79 0.75 -20.49
CA THR A 220 -2.67 0.94 -21.65
C THR A 220 -4.08 0.38 -21.48
N GLU A 221 -5.06 1.14 -21.93
CA GLU A 221 -6.47 0.72 -21.98
C GLU A 221 -6.65 -0.52 -22.86
N GLY A 222 -5.93 -0.61 -23.98
CA GLY A 222 -6.00 -1.74 -24.91
C GLY A 222 -5.62 -3.07 -24.25
N GLN A 223 -4.62 -3.06 -23.37
CA GLN A 223 -4.24 -4.23 -22.58
C GLN A 223 -5.34 -4.64 -21.59
N VAL A 224 -5.89 -3.70 -20.84
CA VAL A 224 -6.95 -4.01 -19.86
C VAL A 224 -8.19 -4.54 -20.56
N ASN A 225 -8.68 -3.83 -21.58
CA ASN A 225 -9.93 -4.19 -22.26
C ASN A 225 -9.83 -5.57 -22.92
N LEU A 226 -8.74 -5.87 -23.65
CA LEU A 226 -8.62 -7.15 -24.35
C LEU A 226 -8.37 -8.34 -23.42
N LEU A 227 -7.76 -8.13 -22.25
CA LEU A 227 -7.43 -9.22 -21.32
C LEU A 227 -8.45 -9.42 -20.20
N ALA A 228 -9.22 -8.38 -19.83
CA ALA A 228 -10.15 -8.42 -18.71
C ALA A 228 -11.64 -8.46 -19.11
N SER A 229 -11.94 -8.36 -20.41
CA SER A 229 -13.30 -8.49 -20.96
C SER A 229 -13.38 -9.64 -21.98
N ASP A 230 -14.59 -10.09 -22.31
CA ASP A 230 -14.84 -11.02 -23.43
C ASP A 230 -14.76 -10.32 -24.79
N ASP A 231 -15.05 -11.06 -25.87
CA ASP A 231 -14.92 -10.57 -27.25
C ASP A 231 -15.96 -9.50 -27.59
N GLU A 232 -17.05 -9.43 -26.82
CA GLU A 232 -18.08 -8.39 -26.88
C GLU A 232 -17.74 -7.15 -26.03
N GLY A 233 -16.70 -7.22 -25.21
CA GLY A 233 -16.26 -6.15 -24.32
C GLY A 233 -16.92 -6.17 -22.93
N GLU A 234 -17.72 -7.19 -22.62
CA GLU A 234 -18.37 -7.34 -21.33
C GLU A 234 -17.40 -7.94 -20.29
N PRO A 235 -17.58 -7.64 -18.98
CA PRO A 235 -16.77 -8.24 -17.94
C PRO A 235 -16.91 -9.77 -17.92
N LEU A 236 -15.79 -10.46 -17.74
CA LEU A 236 -15.77 -11.93 -17.64
C LEU A 236 -16.68 -12.43 -16.50
N GLY A 237 -17.27 -13.61 -16.67
CA GLY A 237 -18.04 -14.27 -15.61
C GLY A 237 -17.15 -14.91 -14.53
N GLY A 238 -17.69 -15.19 -13.35
CA GLY A 238 -16.97 -15.88 -12.27
C GLY A 238 -16.00 -14.98 -11.48
N PHE A 239 -14.87 -15.53 -11.03
CA PHE A 239 -13.87 -14.82 -10.23
C PHE A 239 -12.70 -14.34 -11.09
N ARG A 240 -12.31 -13.07 -10.95
CA ARG A 240 -11.29 -12.41 -11.80
C ARG A 240 -10.13 -11.89 -10.96
N LEU A 241 -8.98 -12.57 -11.07
CA LEU A 241 -7.73 -12.23 -10.40
C LEU A 241 -6.77 -11.59 -11.42
N ALA A 242 -6.39 -10.32 -11.21
CA ALA A 242 -5.39 -9.64 -12.02
C ALA A 242 -4.03 -9.59 -11.31
N LEU A 243 -2.97 -9.84 -12.06
CA LEU A 243 -1.57 -9.77 -11.63
C LEU A 243 -0.90 -8.64 -12.39
N ILE A 244 -0.20 -7.75 -11.69
CA ILE A 244 0.61 -6.67 -12.27
C ILE A 244 1.87 -6.50 -11.43
N HIS A 245 3.00 -6.08 -11.99
CA HIS A 245 4.17 -5.83 -11.15
C HIS A 245 4.09 -4.48 -10.41
N HIS A 246 3.93 -3.38 -11.16
CA HIS A 246 3.91 -2.04 -10.60
C HIS A 246 2.56 -1.70 -9.94
N PRO A 247 2.55 -0.93 -8.84
CA PRO A 247 1.31 -0.35 -8.33
C PRO A 247 0.71 0.61 -9.36
N LEU A 248 -0.61 0.75 -9.37
CA LEU A 248 -1.28 1.67 -10.30
C LEU A 248 -0.87 3.13 -10.08
N SER A 249 -0.33 3.47 -8.90
CA SER A 249 0.24 4.79 -8.64
C SER A 249 1.39 5.12 -9.57
N ASP A 250 2.15 4.14 -10.05
CA ASP A 250 3.40 4.39 -10.79
C ASP A 250 3.16 4.51 -12.29
N LEU A 251 1.92 4.29 -12.71
CA LEU A 251 1.51 4.35 -14.10
C LEU A 251 0.94 5.74 -14.43
N ALA A 252 1.37 6.31 -15.55
CA ALA A 252 0.84 7.56 -16.09
C ALA A 252 -0.67 7.45 -16.44
N ASP A 253 -1.15 6.26 -16.81
CA ASP A 253 -2.56 5.94 -17.04
C ASP A 253 -3.23 5.22 -15.87
N GLY A 254 -2.58 5.17 -14.70
CA GLY A 254 -3.05 4.39 -13.56
C GLY A 254 -4.45 4.72 -13.06
N ALA A 255 -4.85 5.99 -13.12
CA ALA A 255 -6.21 6.41 -12.76
C ALA A 255 -7.27 5.84 -13.72
N GLU A 256 -6.97 5.84 -15.03
CA GLU A 256 -7.86 5.33 -16.07
C GLU A 256 -7.92 3.80 -16.01
N CYS A 257 -6.77 3.15 -15.89
CA CYS A 257 -6.69 1.70 -15.73
C CYS A 257 -7.35 1.22 -14.43
N ARG A 258 -7.24 1.96 -13.32
CA ARG A 258 -7.96 1.64 -12.08
C ARG A 258 -9.47 1.63 -12.31
N ARG A 259 -9.99 2.62 -13.04
CA ARG A 259 -11.42 2.73 -13.37
C ARG A 259 -11.87 1.49 -14.16
N LEU A 260 -11.13 1.09 -15.18
CA LEU A 260 -11.44 -0.10 -15.98
C LEU A 260 -11.35 -1.39 -15.15
N LEU A 261 -10.25 -1.57 -14.41
CA LEU A 261 -10.03 -2.76 -13.58
C LEU A 261 -11.10 -2.90 -12.49
N SER A 262 -11.61 -1.80 -11.93
CA SER A 262 -12.69 -1.86 -10.94
C SER A 262 -14.04 -2.37 -11.48
N GLU A 263 -14.23 -2.42 -12.81
CA GLU A 263 -15.39 -3.06 -13.45
C GLU A 263 -15.11 -4.53 -13.81
N THR A 264 -13.87 -4.83 -14.20
CA THR A 264 -13.50 -6.09 -14.85
C THR A 264 -12.70 -7.03 -13.97
N THR A 265 -12.37 -6.65 -12.73
CA THR A 265 -11.51 -7.41 -11.82
C THR A 265 -12.09 -7.46 -10.41
N ASP A 266 -11.97 -8.60 -9.72
CA ASP A 266 -12.40 -8.76 -8.33
C ASP A 266 -11.24 -8.58 -7.33
N LEU A 267 -10.03 -8.98 -7.72
CA LEU A 267 -8.81 -8.82 -6.92
C LEU A 267 -7.62 -8.50 -7.83
N LEU A 268 -6.90 -7.42 -7.53
CA LEU A 268 -5.63 -7.07 -8.16
C LEU A 268 -4.48 -7.36 -7.19
N ILE A 269 -3.44 -8.03 -7.65
CA ILE A 269 -2.24 -8.30 -6.84
C ILE A 269 -0.97 -7.76 -7.53
N HIS A 270 -0.05 -7.20 -6.74
CA HIS A 270 1.20 -6.62 -7.27
C HIS A 270 2.45 -6.74 -6.39
N GLY A 271 3.56 -6.19 -6.89
CA GLY A 271 4.89 -6.16 -6.26
C GLY A 271 5.53 -4.78 -6.27
N HIS A 272 6.83 -4.71 -6.61
CA HIS A 272 7.65 -3.52 -6.88
C HIS A 272 8.03 -2.68 -5.66
N GLN A 273 7.08 -2.36 -4.79
CA GLN A 273 7.33 -1.46 -3.64
C GLN A 273 8.12 -2.12 -2.51
N HIS A 274 8.38 -3.43 -2.61
CA HIS A 274 9.04 -4.29 -1.62
C HIS A 274 8.40 -4.30 -0.21
N GLU A 275 7.29 -3.59 -0.06
CA GLU A 275 6.47 -3.52 1.13
C GLU A 275 5.10 -4.18 0.87
N PRO A 276 4.59 -4.94 1.84
CA PRO A 276 3.28 -5.54 1.76
C PRO A 276 2.16 -4.54 2.01
N VAL A 277 1.11 -4.59 1.19
CA VAL A 277 -0.03 -3.66 1.25
C VAL A 277 -1.36 -4.41 1.02
N ALA A 278 -2.44 -3.94 1.62
CA ALA A 278 -3.82 -4.32 1.35
C ALA A 278 -4.69 -3.04 1.32
N GLU A 279 -5.17 -2.68 0.14
CA GLU A 279 -5.86 -1.42 -0.15
C GLU A 279 -7.22 -1.62 -0.81
N ARG A 280 -8.18 -0.78 -0.43
CA ARG A 280 -9.49 -0.68 -1.07
C ARG A 280 -9.58 0.62 -1.86
N HIS A 281 -9.90 0.52 -3.14
CA HIS A 281 -10.36 1.67 -3.92
C HIS A 281 -11.86 1.56 -4.13
N GLU A 282 -12.60 2.56 -3.67
CA GLU A 282 -14.05 2.59 -3.74
C GLU A 282 -14.52 3.93 -4.32
N ASP A 283 -15.48 3.86 -5.22
CA ASP A 283 -16.32 4.97 -5.64
C ASP A 283 -17.81 4.54 -5.51
N PRO A 284 -18.80 5.42 -5.77
CA PRO A 284 -20.20 5.07 -5.58
C PRO A 284 -20.68 3.82 -6.33
N ASP A 285 -20.01 3.46 -7.42
CA ASP A 285 -20.44 2.39 -8.33
C ASP A 285 -19.48 1.19 -8.34
N ARG A 286 -18.24 1.35 -7.84
CA ARG A 286 -17.14 0.38 -8.05
C ARG A 286 -16.31 0.14 -6.80
N ASP A 287 -15.80 -1.08 -6.67
CA ASP A 287 -14.90 -1.51 -5.61
C ASP A 287 -13.77 -2.36 -6.21
N LEU A 288 -12.52 -1.97 -5.95
CA LEU A 288 -11.34 -2.74 -6.33
C LEU A 288 -10.46 -2.97 -5.10
N ARG A 289 -10.12 -4.23 -4.88
CA ARG A 289 -9.19 -4.64 -3.83
C ARG A 289 -7.82 -4.91 -4.42
N VAL A 290 -6.81 -4.36 -3.75
CA VAL A 290 -5.42 -4.42 -4.19
C VAL A 290 -4.56 -4.99 -3.07
N ILE A 291 -3.71 -5.98 -3.37
CA ILE A 291 -2.77 -6.57 -2.39
C ILE A 291 -1.35 -6.61 -2.97
N ALA A 292 -0.35 -6.18 -2.19
CA ALA A 292 1.06 -6.29 -2.53
C ALA A 292 1.76 -7.33 -1.64
N ALA A 293 2.62 -8.18 -2.22
CA ALA A 293 3.32 -9.26 -1.51
C ALA A 293 4.54 -8.81 -0.68
N GLY A 294 4.98 -7.56 -0.84
CA GLY A 294 6.33 -7.11 -0.49
C GLY A 294 7.40 -7.89 -1.26
N SER A 295 8.64 -7.94 -0.76
CA SER A 295 9.75 -8.61 -1.46
C SER A 295 10.07 -9.97 -0.88
N LEU A 296 10.09 -11.00 -1.73
CA LEU A 296 10.48 -12.35 -1.31
C LEU A 296 11.98 -12.40 -0.97
N TYR A 297 12.80 -11.67 -1.71
CA TYR A 297 14.18 -11.40 -1.33
C TYR A 297 14.67 -10.05 -1.85
N GLU A 298 14.94 -9.15 -0.92
CA GLU A 298 15.54 -7.86 -1.24
C GLU A 298 17.02 -8.04 -1.58
N GLY A 299 17.37 -7.77 -2.83
CA GLY A 299 18.68 -8.04 -3.41
C GLY A 299 19.84 -7.34 -2.70
N ASP A 300 19.61 -6.15 -2.15
CA ASP A 300 20.66 -5.29 -1.58
C ASP A 300 20.72 -5.32 -0.05
N TYR A 301 19.57 -5.42 0.61
CA TYR A 301 19.49 -5.53 2.08
C TYR A 301 19.48 -6.98 2.59
N GLY A 302 19.18 -7.95 1.71
CA GLY A 302 19.26 -9.38 2.02
C GLY A 302 18.40 -9.81 3.20
N ASP A 303 19.01 -10.52 4.16
CA ASP A 303 18.32 -11.04 5.35
C ASP A 303 18.08 -9.97 6.43
N HIS A 304 18.47 -8.71 6.19
CA HIS A 304 18.17 -7.55 7.02
C HIS A 304 16.90 -6.80 6.59
N TRP A 305 16.38 -7.08 5.40
CA TRP A 305 15.07 -6.59 4.98
C TRP A 305 13.94 -7.39 5.62
N LEU A 306 12.76 -6.77 5.73
CA LEU A 306 11.53 -7.50 6.01
C LEU A 306 11.08 -8.23 4.73
N ASN A 307 11.81 -9.28 4.36
CA ASN A 307 11.39 -10.16 3.28
C ASN A 307 10.02 -10.74 3.64
N SER A 308 9.08 -10.77 2.70
CA SER A 308 7.69 -11.10 2.96
C SER A 308 7.05 -11.89 1.82
N PHE A 309 5.99 -12.61 2.17
CA PHE A 309 5.08 -13.26 1.24
C PHE A 309 3.73 -13.50 1.93
N HIS A 310 2.70 -13.85 1.17
CA HIS A 310 1.34 -13.87 1.69
C HIS A 310 0.53 -15.03 1.16
N PHE A 311 -0.45 -15.46 1.95
CA PHE A 311 -1.56 -16.27 1.48
C PHE A 311 -2.82 -15.44 1.42
N ILE A 312 -3.60 -15.63 0.37
CA ILE A 312 -4.90 -15.00 0.18
C ILE A 312 -5.94 -16.12 0.06
N ASP A 313 -6.76 -16.28 1.10
CA ASP A 313 -7.90 -17.16 1.11
C ASP A 313 -9.14 -16.39 0.65
N VAL A 314 -9.64 -16.71 -0.54
CA VAL A 314 -10.86 -16.11 -1.09
C VAL A 314 -12.04 -17.04 -0.84
N THR A 315 -13.05 -16.54 -0.14
CA THR A 315 -14.35 -17.22 -0.04
C THR A 315 -15.29 -16.69 -1.10
N LEU A 316 -15.81 -17.58 -1.95
CA LEU A 316 -16.58 -17.28 -3.14
C LEU A 316 -18.03 -17.80 -3.01
N SER A 317 -18.98 -17.12 -3.65
CA SER A 317 -20.36 -17.61 -3.80
C SER A 317 -20.45 -18.77 -4.80
N ALA A 318 -21.66 -19.33 -4.99
CA ALA A 318 -21.91 -20.36 -5.99
C ALA A 318 -21.67 -19.86 -7.44
N GLU A 319 -21.75 -18.55 -7.66
CA GLU A 319 -21.49 -17.88 -8.95
C GLU A 319 -20.05 -17.37 -9.08
N GLY A 320 -19.18 -17.67 -8.10
CA GLY A 320 -17.78 -17.22 -8.12
C GLY A 320 -17.57 -15.78 -7.70
N ARG A 321 -18.54 -15.13 -7.03
CA ARG A 321 -18.36 -13.75 -6.53
C ARG A 321 -17.69 -13.74 -5.16
N PRO A 322 -16.74 -12.82 -4.90
CA PRO A 322 -16.04 -12.75 -3.63
C PRO A 322 -16.96 -12.31 -2.49
N LEU A 323 -16.96 -13.10 -1.41
CA LEU A 323 -17.64 -12.83 -0.14
C LEU A 323 -16.66 -12.36 0.93
N GLN A 324 -15.43 -12.87 0.91
CA GLN A 324 -14.40 -12.53 1.89
C GLN A 324 -13.01 -12.85 1.36
N TYR A 325 -12.04 -12.02 1.75
CA TYR A 325 -10.62 -12.27 1.59
C TYR A 325 -10.01 -12.38 2.98
N ASP A 326 -9.32 -13.48 3.30
CA ASP A 326 -8.46 -13.54 4.46
C ASP A 326 -7.01 -13.54 3.99
N VAL A 327 -6.24 -12.54 4.40
CA VAL A 327 -4.83 -12.39 4.02
C VAL A 327 -3.96 -12.76 5.20
N THR A 328 -3.08 -13.73 5.01
CA THR A 328 -2.09 -14.13 6.01
C THR A 328 -0.71 -13.66 5.59
N PHE A 329 -0.17 -12.69 6.34
CA PHE A 329 1.12 -12.05 6.10
C PHE A 329 2.25 -12.82 6.78
N TRP A 330 3.31 -13.08 6.02
CA TRP A 330 4.54 -13.70 6.51
C TRP A 330 5.72 -12.76 6.32
N GLY A 331 6.63 -12.76 7.29
CA GLY A 331 7.83 -11.97 7.28
C GLY A 331 9.05 -12.78 7.70
N TRP A 332 10.23 -12.32 7.27
CA TRP A 332 11.51 -12.85 7.69
C TRP A 332 11.95 -12.23 9.01
N SER A 333 12.27 -13.08 9.99
CA SER A 333 12.74 -12.65 11.30
C SER A 333 14.23 -12.31 11.27
N PRO A 334 14.69 -11.28 12.00
CA PRO A 334 16.12 -11.09 12.29
C PRO A 334 16.78 -12.31 12.95
N SER A 335 15.97 -13.17 13.60
CA SER A 335 16.44 -14.43 14.20
C SER A 335 16.59 -15.57 13.17
N GLY A 336 16.34 -15.33 11.88
CA GLY A 336 16.65 -16.26 10.80
C GLY A 336 15.59 -17.32 10.49
N HIS A 337 14.30 -16.99 10.66
CA HIS A 337 13.18 -17.87 10.31
C HIS A 337 11.98 -17.06 9.80
N TRP A 338 11.10 -17.71 9.04
CA TRP A 338 9.84 -17.13 8.60
C TRP A 338 8.78 -17.23 9.69
N TYR A 339 7.96 -16.19 9.85
CA TYR A 339 6.90 -16.15 10.86
C TYR A 339 5.70 -15.32 10.38
N ARG A 340 4.51 -15.62 10.90
CA ARG A 340 3.33 -14.77 10.67
C ARG A 340 3.50 -13.43 11.37
N THR A 341 3.25 -12.34 10.66
CA THR A 341 3.50 -10.99 11.19
C THR A 341 2.31 -10.06 11.00
N GLY A 342 1.82 -9.49 12.09
CA GLY A 342 0.83 -8.42 12.09
C GLY A 342 1.44 -7.02 12.03
N ALA A 343 2.76 -6.91 11.84
CA ALA A 343 3.48 -5.63 11.89
C ALA A 343 2.96 -4.60 10.88
N ILE A 344 2.31 -5.08 9.82
CA ILE A 344 1.85 -4.27 8.68
C ILE A 344 0.54 -3.55 9.03
N TYR A 345 -0.39 -4.23 9.70
CA TYR A 345 -1.70 -3.67 10.03
C TYR A 345 -2.12 -4.03 11.46
N LYS A 346 -2.56 -3.02 12.23
CA LYS A 346 -3.18 -3.23 13.55
C LYS A 346 -4.37 -4.22 13.51
N ALA A 347 -5.09 -4.26 12.39
CA ALA A 347 -6.20 -5.16 12.15
C ALA A 347 -5.76 -6.61 11.85
N ALA A 348 -4.52 -6.82 11.44
CA ALA A 348 -3.95 -8.13 11.14
C ALA A 348 -3.31 -8.75 12.39
N ARG A 349 -4.08 -8.89 13.48
CA ARG A 349 -3.58 -9.55 14.71
C ARG A 349 -3.11 -10.96 14.37
N ASP A 350 -1.93 -11.33 14.85
CA ASP A 350 -1.24 -12.59 14.53
C ASP A 350 -0.97 -12.81 13.02
N GLY A 351 -0.87 -11.71 12.26
CA GLY A 351 -0.58 -11.73 10.83
C GLY A 351 -1.74 -12.12 9.95
N ARG A 352 -2.98 -12.15 10.44
CA ARG A 352 -4.18 -12.44 9.64
C ARG A 352 -5.12 -11.25 9.56
N LEU A 353 -5.33 -10.73 8.35
CA LEU A 353 -6.35 -9.74 8.06
C LEU A 353 -7.59 -10.42 7.50
N SER A 354 -8.71 -10.32 8.21
CA SER A 354 -10.01 -10.73 7.66
C SER A 354 -10.70 -9.55 7.01
N TRP A 355 -11.06 -9.70 5.74
CA TRP A 355 -11.48 -8.59 4.90
C TRP A 355 -12.72 -8.96 4.08
N PRO A 356 -13.92 -8.77 4.66
CA PRO A 356 -15.17 -9.11 3.98
C PRO A 356 -15.51 -8.15 2.84
N THR A 357 -16.27 -8.63 1.84
CA THR A 357 -16.84 -7.78 0.78
C THR A 357 -18.23 -7.27 1.15
N PRO A 358 -18.76 -6.21 0.50
CA PRO A 358 -20.14 -5.78 0.69
C PRO A 358 -21.16 -6.92 0.48
N LEU A 359 -20.92 -7.79 -0.50
CA LEU A 359 -21.74 -8.97 -0.74
C LEU A 359 -21.69 -9.96 0.43
N GLY A 360 -20.49 -10.24 0.97
CA GLY A 360 -20.33 -11.09 2.13
C GLY A 360 -20.96 -10.51 3.40
N GLU A 361 -20.86 -9.19 3.60
CA GLU A 361 -21.53 -8.49 4.70
C GLU A 361 -23.05 -8.55 4.59
N ALA A 362 -23.60 -8.24 3.42
CA ALA A 362 -25.04 -8.33 3.16
C ALA A 362 -25.55 -9.77 3.40
N ARG A 363 -24.79 -10.77 2.96
CA ARG A 363 -25.10 -12.19 3.19
C ARG A 363 -25.06 -12.56 4.67
N ARG A 364 -24.04 -12.13 5.42
CA ARG A 364 -23.97 -12.36 6.88
C ARG A 364 -25.10 -11.64 7.62
N ALA A 365 -25.43 -10.41 7.22
CA ALA A 365 -26.56 -9.67 7.79
C ALA A 365 -27.90 -10.34 7.49
N ALA A 366 -28.10 -10.88 6.28
CA ALA A 366 -29.29 -11.65 5.93
C ALA A 366 -29.39 -12.97 6.72
N ALA A 367 -28.27 -13.68 6.90
CA ALA A 367 -28.20 -14.86 7.77
C ALA A 367 -28.51 -14.52 9.24
N GLY A 368 -27.95 -13.43 9.75
CA GLY A 368 -28.22 -12.93 11.11
C GLY A 368 -29.67 -12.48 11.31
N ARG A 369 -30.30 -11.87 10.30
CA ARG A 369 -31.74 -11.51 10.32
C ARG A 369 -32.64 -12.74 10.24
N ALA A 370 -32.23 -13.79 9.52
CA ALA A 370 -32.92 -15.08 9.55
C ALA A 370 -32.80 -15.79 10.91
N GLY A 371 -31.76 -15.47 11.69
CA GLY A 371 -31.53 -15.91 13.07
C GLY A 371 -32.06 -14.97 14.17
N ALA A 372 -32.85 -13.94 13.85
CA ALA A 372 -33.27 -12.87 14.77
C ALA A 372 -34.24 -13.28 15.92
N GLY A 373 -34.34 -14.57 16.26
CA GLY A 373 -35.08 -15.08 17.41
C GLY A 373 -34.23 -15.88 18.40
N GLY A 374 -32.90 -15.81 18.31
CA GLY A 374 -31.97 -16.62 19.11
C GLY A 374 -31.89 -18.08 18.65
N TRP A 375 -30.97 -18.85 19.23
CA TRP A 375 -30.83 -20.29 18.93
C TRP A 375 -32.13 -21.07 19.24
N GLU A 376 -32.96 -20.57 20.16
CA GLU A 376 -34.22 -21.15 20.62
C GLU A 376 -35.32 -21.10 19.55
N ALA A 377 -35.54 -19.93 18.94
CA ALA A 377 -36.49 -19.81 17.84
C ALA A 377 -36.02 -20.59 16.60
N SER A 378 -34.70 -20.64 16.40
CA SER A 378 -34.10 -21.42 15.32
C SER A 378 -34.28 -22.93 15.54
N LEU A 379 -34.12 -23.42 16.77
CA LEU A 379 -34.40 -24.80 17.15
C LEU A 379 -35.90 -25.15 17.02
N ALA A 380 -36.79 -24.26 17.46
CA ALA A 380 -38.23 -24.45 17.34
C ALA A 380 -38.66 -24.57 15.87
N LYS A 381 -38.14 -23.68 15.01
CA LYS A 381 -38.41 -23.73 13.57
C LYS A 381 -37.88 -25.03 12.95
N PHE A 382 -36.64 -25.39 13.27
CA PHE A 382 -36.03 -26.63 12.79
C PHE A 382 -36.84 -27.87 13.17
N LEU A 383 -37.23 -28.00 14.45
CA LEU A 383 -38.00 -29.15 14.93
C LEU A 383 -39.34 -29.26 14.21
N ALA A 384 -40.02 -28.15 13.94
CA ALA A 384 -41.29 -28.12 13.23
C ALA A 384 -41.18 -28.46 11.74
N ASP A 385 -40.07 -28.08 11.12
CA ASP A 385 -39.83 -28.28 9.69
C ASP A 385 -39.26 -29.68 9.38
N ALA A 386 -38.41 -30.23 10.27
CA ALA A 386 -37.66 -31.46 10.04
C ALA A 386 -38.32 -32.73 10.60
N LEU A 387 -39.18 -32.60 11.62
CA LEU A 387 -39.80 -33.73 12.31
C LEU A 387 -41.33 -33.57 12.34
N ASP A 388 -42.04 -34.71 12.24
CA ASP A 388 -43.45 -34.76 12.57
C ASP A 388 -43.66 -34.74 14.09
N GLU A 389 -44.91 -34.61 14.55
CA GLU A 389 -45.21 -34.52 15.99
C GLU A 389 -44.64 -35.70 16.78
N ARG A 390 -44.78 -36.91 16.23
CA ARG A 390 -44.27 -38.15 16.84
C ARG A 390 -42.74 -38.15 16.89
N GLY A 391 -42.07 -37.68 15.85
CA GLY A 391 -40.62 -37.54 15.74
C GLY A 391 -40.06 -36.58 16.78
N ILE A 392 -40.69 -35.42 16.97
CA ILE A 392 -40.31 -34.45 18.02
C ILE A 392 -40.40 -35.11 19.41
N ARG A 393 -41.50 -35.81 19.70
CA ARG A 393 -41.72 -36.48 20.99
C ARG A 393 -40.72 -37.60 21.24
N MET A 394 -40.48 -38.46 20.24
CA MET A 394 -39.47 -39.52 20.35
C MET A 394 -38.07 -38.94 20.56
N TRP A 395 -37.71 -37.90 19.81
CA TRP A 395 -36.39 -37.28 19.95
C TRP A 395 -36.18 -36.73 21.37
N VAL A 396 -37.17 -36.04 21.95
CA VAL A 396 -37.07 -35.56 23.34
C VAL A 396 -36.94 -36.74 24.31
N GLN A 397 -37.72 -37.80 24.15
CA GLN A 397 -37.67 -38.98 25.01
C GLN A 397 -36.27 -39.61 25.07
N PHE A 398 -35.54 -39.64 23.95
CA PHE A 398 -34.21 -40.27 23.88
C PHE A 398 -33.06 -39.33 24.22
N ASN A 399 -33.17 -38.04 23.89
CA ASN A 399 -32.03 -37.12 23.94
C ASN A 399 -32.11 -36.11 25.08
N VAL A 400 -33.32 -35.81 25.56
CA VAL A 400 -33.54 -34.90 26.70
C VAL A 400 -34.63 -35.46 27.64
N PRO A 401 -34.45 -36.69 28.17
CA PRO A 401 -35.51 -37.42 28.89
C PRO A 401 -36.05 -36.68 30.12
N SER A 402 -35.25 -35.78 30.72
CA SER A 402 -35.64 -34.92 31.83
C SER A 402 -36.77 -33.93 31.50
N LEU A 403 -37.04 -33.68 30.21
CA LEU A 403 -38.13 -32.82 29.74
C LEU A 403 -39.45 -33.56 29.51
N ARG A 404 -39.48 -34.90 29.62
CA ARG A 404 -40.67 -35.69 29.26
C ARG A 404 -41.92 -35.31 30.06
N ALA A 405 -41.75 -34.90 31.32
CA ALA A 405 -42.86 -34.47 32.18
C ALA A 405 -43.35 -33.04 31.87
N ASP A 406 -42.55 -32.24 31.16
CA ASP A 406 -42.84 -30.83 30.83
C ASP A 406 -43.51 -30.67 29.46
N ILE A 407 -43.61 -31.76 28.69
CA ILE A 407 -44.24 -31.78 27.37
C ILE A 407 -45.70 -32.22 27.51
N PRO A 408 -46.67 -31.46 26.94
CA PRO A 408 -48.09 -31.83 26.94
C PRO A 408 -48.32 -33.23 26.37
N ARG A 409 -49.26 -33.98 26.93
CA ARG A 409 -49.62 -35.34 26.47
C ARG A 409 -50.20 -35.31 25.04
N GLU A 410 -50.19 -36.46 24.34
CA GLU A 410 -50.67 -36.59 22.94
C GLU A 410 -52.15 -36.23 22.75
N ASP A 411 -52.96 -36.23 23.83
CA ASP A 411 -54.36 -35.82 23.82
C ASP A 411 -54.56 -34.29 23.82
N ALA A 412 -53.49 -33.51 24.01
CA ALA A 412 -53.52 -32.06 23.83
C ALA A 412 -53.52 -31.72 22.33
N ARG A 413 -54.57 -31.03 21.86
CA ARG A 413 -54.70 -30.55 20.47
C ARG A 413 -53.67 -29.44 20.15
N LEU A 414 -52.40 -29.80 20.01
CA LEU A 414 -51.32 -28.88 19.65
C LEU A 414 -50.86 -29.13 18.21
N SER A 415 -50.60 -28.06 17.48
CA SER A 415 -49.89 -28.16 16.20
C SER A 415 -48.41 -28.51 16.42
N ARG A 416 -47.76 -29.07 15.39
CA ARG A 416 -46.31 -29.35 15.39
C ARG A 416 -45.47 -28.10 15.72
N GLU A 417 -45.91 -26.94 15.25
CA GLU A 417 -45.23 -25.65 15.45
C GLU A 417 -45.34 -25.18 16.91
N GLU A 418 -46.49 -25.40 17.54
CA GLU A 418 -46.68 -25.12 18.97
C GLU A 418 -45.87 -26.08 19.83
N LEU A 419 -45.87 -27.37 19.50
CA LEU A 419 -45.07 -28.37 20.21
C LEU A 419 -43.57 -28.05 20.12
N ALA A 420 -43.07 -27.73 18.93
CA ALA A 420 -41.65 -27.39 18.72
C ALA A 420 -41.21 -26.14 19.50
N LYS A 421 -42.06 -25.11 19.56
CA LYS A 421 -41.83 -23.91 20.38
C LYS A 421 -41.77 -24.24 21.86
N ILE A 422 -42.69 -25.07 22.36
CA ILE A 422 -42.70 -25.50 23.76
C ILE A 422 -41.41 -26.26 24.09
N VAL A 423 -40.98 -27.19 23.24
CA VAL A 423 -39.77 -27.98 23.44
C VAL A 423 -38.53 -27.08 23.50
N ALA A 424 -38.33 -26.20 22.51
CA ALA A 424 -37.18 -25.31 22.48
C ALA A 424 -37.12 -24.37 23.70
N ALA A 425 -38.26 -23.79 24.08
CA ALA A 425 -38.36 -22.92 25.26
C ALA A 425 -38.02 -23.66 26.56
N ARG A 426 -38.45 -24.93 26.72
CA ARG A 426 -38.16 -25.72 27.93
C ARG A 426 -36.70 -26.16 28.01
N ILE A 427 -36.07 -26.46 26.87
CA ILE A 427 -34.63 -26.73 26.82
C ILE A 427 -33.83 -25.52 27.31
N ALA A 428 -34.19 -24.32 26.84
CA ALA A 428 -33.56 -23.08 27.26
C ALA A 428 -33.76 -22.80 28.76
N GLN A 429 -35.01 -22.84 29.23
CA GLN A 429 -35.35 -22.57 30.64
C GLN A 429 -34.62 -23.48 31.64
N ARG A 430 -34.31 -24.72 31.23
CA ARG A 430 -33.60 -25.68 32.08
C ARG A 430 -32.10 -25.76 31.82
N GLY A 431 -31.55 -24.94 30.92
CA GLY A 431 -30.13 -24.96 30.57
C GLY A 431 -29.68 -26.30 30.00
N LEU A 432 -30.54 -26.99 29.24
CA LEU A 432 -30.28 -28.34 28.73
C LEU A 432 -29.61 -28.32 27.34
N ALA A 433 -29.39 -27.13 26.77
CA ALA A 433 -28.65 -26.94 25.53
C ALA A 433 -27.18 -27.37 25.70
N SER A 434 -26.70 -28.24 24.81
CA SER A 434 -25.33 -28.72 24.82
C SER A 434 -24.91 -29.22 23.44
N ALA A 435 -23.60 -29.20 23.15
CA ALA A 435 -23.04 -29.78 21.93
C ALA A 435 -23.45 -31.25 21.73
N LYS A 436 -23.60 -32.02 22.82
CA LYS A 436 -24.06 -33.42 22.76
C LYS A 436 -25.50 -33.53 22.26
N MET A 437 -26.38 -32.65 22.69
CA MET A 437 -27.78 -32.65 22.28
C MET A 437 -27.94 -32.25 20.81
N PHE A 438 -27.24 -31.20 20.36
CA PHE A 438 -27.20 -30.83 18.94
C PHE A 438 -26.58 -31.97 18.09
N GLY A 439 -25.48 -32.57 18.54
CA GLY A 439 -24.88 -33.73 17.86
C GLY A 439 -25.80 -34.94 17.75
N SER A 440 -26.65 -35.19 18.75
CA SER A 440 -27.70 -36.22 18.67
C SER A 440 -28.80 -35.87 17.67
N LEU A 441 -29.21 -34.60 17.60
CA LEU A 441 -30.20 -34.12 16.64
C LEU A 441 -29.68 -34.25 15.21
N SER A 442 -28.40 -33.97 14.97
CA SER A 442 -27.74 -34.17 13.67
C SER A 442 -27.68 -35.62 13.19
N ARG A 443 -27.83 -36.61 14.09
CA ARG A 443 -27.81 -38.05 13.75
C ARG A 443 -29.15 -38.60 13.33
N VAL A 444 -30.24 -37.90 13.66
CA VAL A 444 -31.61 -38.34 13.32
C VAL A 444 -32.15 -37.61 12.08
N VAL A 445 -31.33 -36.78 11.45
CA VAL A 445 -31.65 -36.03 10.23
C VAL A 445 -30.52 -36.14 9.20
N ASP A 446 -30.87 -36.18 7.93
CA ASP A 446 -29.93 -36.32 6.82
C ASP A 446 -29.88 -35.07 5.92
N GLY A 447 -28.79 -34.95 5.15
CA GLY A 447 -28.61 -33.90 4.14
C GLY A 447 -28.72 -32.48 4.71
N PRO A 448 -29.54 -31.58 4.11
CA PRO A 448 -29.57 -30.14 4.42
C PRO A 448 -29.96 -29.81 5.86
N TRP A 449 -30.57 -30.75 6.58
CA TRP A 449 -30.98 -30.57 7.98
C TRP A 449 -29.80 -30.69 8.96
N ARG A 450 -28.72 -31.39 8.59
CA ARG A 450 -27.53 -31.53 9.44
C ARG A 450 -26.79 -30.20 9.61
N GLU A 451 -26.58 -29.48 8.52
CA GLU A 451 -25.95 -28.15 8.52
C GLU A 451 -26.78 -27.12 9.32
N ALA A 452 -28.11 -27.23 9.27
CA ALA A 452 -29.00 -26.38 10.06
C ALA A 452 -28.81 -26.58 11.57
N VAL A 453 -28.62 -27.82 12.03
CA VAL A 453 -28.34 -28.12 13.44
C VAL A 453 -26.97 -27.56 13.86
N GLU A 454 -25.95 -27.66 13.01
CA GLU A 454 -24.63 -27.07 13.26
C GLU A 454 -24.68 -25.53 13.35
N ALA A 455 -25.47 -24.88 12.48
CA ALA A 455 -25.69 -23.44 12.55
C ALA A 455 -26.41 -23.01 13.84
N ILE A 456 -27.42 -23.76 14.28
CA ILE A 456 -28.12 -23.52 15.55
C ILE A 456 -27.16 -23.70 16.73
N GLN A 457 -26.33 -24.75 16.70
CA GLN A 457 -25.29 -24.98 17.71
C GLN A 457 -24.26 -23.84 17.76
N GLY A 458 -23.88 -23.30 16.60
CA GLY A 458 -23.01 -22.14 16.50
C GLY A 458 -23.62 -20.88 17.14
N CYS A 459 -24.92 -20.64 16.90
CA CYS A 459 -25.65 -19.56 17.55
C CYS A 459 -25.68 -19.73 19.07
N TRP A 460 -26.03 -20.92 19.56
CA TRP A 460 -26.01 -21.24 20.99
C TRP A 460 -24.62 -21.01 21.62
N SER A 461 -23.55 -21.44 20.94
CA SER A 461 -22.18 -21.29 21.44
C SER A 461 -21.74 -19.82 21.51
N ALA A 462 -22.16 -19.00 20.55
CA ALA A 462 -21.89 -17.55 20.55
C ALA A 462 -22.68 -16.82 21.65
N GLU A 463 -23.88 -17.30 21.97
CA GLU A 463 -24.76 -16.70 22.97
C GLU A 463 -24.44 -17.11 24.42
N THR A 464 -23.59 -18.12 24.64
CA THR A 464 -23.30 -18.68 25.98
C THR A 464 -21.78 -18.67 26.31
N PRO A 465 -21.24 -17.62 26.96
CA PRO A 465 -19.82 -17.55 27.31
C PRO A 465 -19.49 -18.48 28.49
N GLY A 466 -18.68 -19.52 28.26
CA GLY A 466 -18.17 -20.41 29.32
C GLY A 466 -18.13 -21.92 29.02
N GLY A 467 -18.56 -22.35 27.82
CA GLY A 467 -18.59 -23.77 27.43
C GLY A 467 -17.47 -24.20 26.49
N ALA A 468 -16.21 -24.16 26.92
CA ALA A 468 -15.12 -24.88 26.26
C ALA A 468 -14.26 -25.62 27.33
N PRO A 469 -13.79 -26.86 27.06
CA PRO A 469 -13.04 -27.63 28.03
C PRO A 469 -11.61 -27.11 28.20
N ASP A 470 -11.09 -27.31 29.41
CA ASP A 470 -9.75 -26.94 29.90
C ASP A 470 -8.61 -27.06 28.88
N GLY A 471 -7.85 -25.97 28.76
CA GLY A 471 -6.57 -25.92 28.05
C GLY A 471 -5.92 -24.56 28.24
N ARG A 472 -5.16 -24.38 29.33
CA ARG A 472 -4.37 -23.16 29.61
C ARG A 472 -3.41 -22.87 28.45
N ALA A 473 -3.54 -21.71 27.81
CA ALA A 473 -2.47 -21.13 27.01
C ALA A 473 -1.36 -20.59 27.93
N PRO A 474 -0.06 -20.80 27.61
CA PRO A 474 1.05 -20.25 28.40
C PRO A 474 1.15 -18.72 28.25
N PRO A 475 1.76 -18.02 29.22
CA PRO A 475 1.82 -16.56 29.23
C PRO A 475 2.75 -16.02 28.13
N VAL A 476 2.25 -15.01 27.41
CA VAL A 476 2.99 -14.20 26.45
C VAL A 476 4.08 -13.40 27.21
N PRO A 477 5.36 -13.46 26.82
CA PRO A 477 6.40 -12.63 27.45
C PRO A 477 6.17 -11.15 27.11
N PRO A 478 6.59 -10.22 27.99
CA PRO A 478 6.38 -8.79 27.77
C PRO A 478 7.11 -8.32 26.52
N VAL A 479 6.34 -7.65 25.65
CA VAL A 479 6.82 -6.97 24.44
C VAL A 479 7.84 -5.89 24.86
N PRO A 480 9.09 -5.92 24.36
CA PRO A 480 10.02 -4.82 24.57
C PRO A 480 9.45 -3.55 23.91
N PRO A 481 9.69 -2.36 24.48
CA PRO A 481 9.20 -1.12 23.88
C PRO A 481 9.69 -1.03 22.42
N PRO A 482 8.84 -0.53 21.50
CA PRO A 482 9.21 -0.44 20.10
C PRO A 482 10.54 0.32 19.96
N PRO A 483 11.45 -0.12 19.07
CA PRO A 483 12.58 0.71 18.73
C PRO A 483 12.07 2.09 18.26
N PRO A 484 12.82 3.17 18.53
CA PRO A 484 12.44 4.49 18.00
C PRO A 484 12.24 4.35 16.48
N PRO A 485 11.27 5.08 15.91
CA PRO A 485 10.88 4.90 14.53
C PRO A 485 12.12 5.02 13.64
N ILE A 486 12.49 3.90 13.02
CA ILE A 486 13.41 3.91 11.87
C ILE A 486 12.71 4.78 10.84
N LEU A 487 13.39 5.86 10.44
CA LEU A 487 12.92 6.86 9.50
C LEU A 487 12.14 6.17 8.37
N LYS A 488 10.85 6.49 8.27
CA LYS A 488 10.01 6.12 7.12
C LYS A 488 10.74 6.56 5.84
N LYS A 489 10.64 5.73 4.80
CA LYS A 489 10.79 6.06 3.36
C LYS A 489 11.11 7.54 3.09
N LEU A 490 12.26 7.83 2.48
CA LEU A 490 12.53 9.16 1.96
C LEU A 490 12.77 9.10 0.45
N GLU A 491 11.69 9.36 -0.29
CA GLU A 491 11.68 9.87 -1.66
C GLU A 491 12.23 11.32 -1.77
N ALA A 492 12.76 11.90 -0.69
CA ALA A 492 13.37 13.22 -0.74
C ALA A 492 14.82 13.11 -1.22
N THR A 493 15.26 14.02 -2.10
CA THR A 493 16.63 14.05 -2.65
C THR A 493 17.67 13.82 -1.54
N HIS A 494 18.72 13.02 -1.78
CA HIS A 494 19.72 12.61 -0.75
C HIS A 494 20.39 13.76 0.03
N THR A 495 20.26 15.00 -0.47
CA THR A 495 20.58 16.23 0.25
C THR A 495 19.69 16.46 1.49
N SER A 496 18.39 16.18 1.38
CA SER A 496 17.40 16.33 2.46
C SER A 496 17.71 15.49 3.71
N ILE A 497 18.37 14.34 3.57
CA ILE A 497 18.78 13.44 4.66
C ILE A 497 19.93 14.07 5.47
N VAL A 498 20.86 14.76 4.79
CA VAL A 498 21.92 15.55 5.43
C VAL A 498 21.35 16.84 6.04
N LEU A 499 20.27 17.37 5.46
CA LEU A 499 19.61 18.59 5.90
C LEU A 499 18.52 18.41 6.96
N ASP A 500 18.10 17.17 7.23
CA ASP A 500 16.88 16.94 8.00
C ASP A 500 16.96 17.56 9.41
N ARG A 501 18.16 17.77 9.97
CA ARG A 501 18.34 18.25 11.36
C ARG A 501 19.59 19.08 11.66
N ILE A 502 19.90 20.10 10.85
CA ILE A 502 20.65 21.24 11.41
C ILE A 502 19.77 21.86 12.53
N ARG A 503 20.34 22.45 13.58
CA ARG A 503 19.58 22.97 14.76
C ARG A 503 18.41 23.91 14.42
N GLN A 504 18.43 24.52 13.24
CA GLN A 504 17.50 25.56 12.79
C GLN A 504 16.07 25.05 12.47
N TRP A 505 15.87 23.71 12.40
CA TRP A 505 14.74 23.05 11.72
C TRP A 505 13.72 22.46 12.70
N GLY A 506 14.21 21.91 13.81
CA GLY A 506 13.39 21.18 14.76
C GLY A 506 12.28 22.03 15.38
N SER A 507 12.37 23.36 15.40
CA SER A 507 11.29 24.23 15.89
C SER A 507 10.07 24.18 14.97
N ILE A 508 10.23 24.30 13.64
CA ILE A 508 9.10 24.33 12.71
C ILE A 508 8.33 23.01 12.77
N LEU A 509 9.03 21.87 12.73
CA LEU A 509 8.41 20.55 12.77
C LEU A 509 7.75 20.28 14.14
N ARG A 510 8.45 20.54 15.25
CA ARG A 510 7.89 20.35 16.61
C ARG A 510 6.69 21.24 16.86
N CYS A 511 6.77 22.53 16.54
CA CYS A 511 5.67 23.46 16.75
C CYS A 511 4.49 23.12 15.84
N SER A 512 4.77 22.64 14.61
CA SER A 512 3.71 22.29 13.66
C SER A 512 2.93 21.05 14.05
N SER A 513 3.55 20.08 14.73
CA SER A 513 2.91 18.85 15.21
C SER A 513 2.28 18.98 16.60
N SER A 514 2.79 19.84 17.48
CA SER A 514 2.35 19.91 18.88
C SER A 514 1.48 21.11 19.26
N SER A 515 1.50 22.23 18.50
CA SER A 515 0.72 23.42 18.84
C SER A 515 -0.67 23.43 18.19
N ASP A 516 -1.68 23.90 18.91
CA ASP A 516 -3.01 24.18 18.33
C ASP A 516 -3.18 25.65 17.92
N GLU A 517 -2.14 26.47 18.04
CA GLU A 517 -2.14 27.85 17.55
C GLU A 517 -2.03 27.91 16.02
N HIS A 518 -2.46 29.01 15.40
CA HIS A 518 -2.24 29.27 13.98
C HIS A 518 -0.85 29.87 13.78
N LEU A 519 0.08 29.10 13.21
CA LEU A 519 1.49 29.46 13.15
C LEU A 519 1.87 30.02 11.80
N VAL A 520 2.72 31.05 11.81
CA VAL A 520 3.38 31.60 10.63
C VAL A 520 4.89 31.45 10.81
N PHE A 521 5.55 30.94 9.77
CA PHE A 521 6.99 30.76 9.71
C PHE A 521 7.54 31.57 8.55
N ILE A 522 8.52 32.42 8.81
CA ILE A 522 9.30 33.10 7.77
C ILE A 522 10.60 32.34 7.65
N VAL A 523 10.73 31.57 6.58
CA VAL A 523 11.91 30.79 6.26
C VAL A 523 12.76 31.61 5.32
N HIS A 524 14.03 31.85 5.64
CA HIS A 524 14.86 32.67 4.78
C HIS A 524 16.33 32.28 4.78
N GLY A 525 17.00 32.56 3.67
CA GLY A 525 18.42 32.32 3.50
C GLY A 525 18.91 32.79 2.12
N THR A 526 20.22 32.61 1.88
CA THR A 526 20.82 32.92 0.58
C THR A 526 20.56 31.84 -0.44
N LYS A 527 20.78 32.14 -1.74
CA LYS A 527 20.72 31.14 -2.82
C LYS A 527 21.56 29.88 -2.55
N GLU A 528 22.71 30.01 -1.88
CA GLU A 528 23.56 28.87 -1.47
C GLU A 528 22.85 27.84 -0.56
N GLN A 529 21.71 28.21 0.03
CA GLN A 529 20.96 27.37 0.95
C GLN A 529 19.87 26.54 0.27
N ASP A 530 19.69 26.66 -1.05
CA ASP A 530 18.73 25.87 -1.83
C ASP A 530 17.35 25.76 -1.13
N LEU A 531 16.76 26.91 -0.77
CA LEU A 531 15.51 26.97 0.02
C LEU A 531 14.38 26.11 -0.54
N HIS A 532 14.37 25.85 -1.85
CA HIS A 532 13.43 24.96 -2.50
C HIS A 532 13.46 23.53 -1.91
N LEU A 533 14.64 22.96 -1.70
CA LEU A 533 14.81 21.63 -1.10
C LEU A 533 14.24 21.57 0.33
N PHE A 534 14.31 22.69 1.04
CA PHE A 534 13.70 22.78 2.36
C PHE A 534 12.17 22.76 2.27
N MET A 535 11.59 23.44 1.29
CA MET A 535 10.13 23.46 1.10
C MET A 535 9.59 22.07 0.76
N GLU A 536 10.27 21.33 -0.12
CA GLU A 536 9.94 19.93 -0.42
C GLU A 536 9.98 19.05 0.83
N ARG A 537 10.98 19.23 1.71
CA ARG A 537 11.09 18.47 2.94
C ARG A 537 9.98 18.80 3.95
N ILE A 538 9.65 20.07 4.16
CA ILE A 538 8.54 20.47 5.06
C ILE A 538 7.22 19.89 4.54
N GLU A 539 7.00 19.97 3.23
CA GLU A 539 5.83 19.39 2.56
C GLU A 539 5.74 17.89 2.80
N SER A 540 6.80 17.12 2.50
CA SER A 540 6.80 15.67 2.69
C SER A 540 6.61 15.30 4.17
N TYR A 541 7.33 15.94 5.10
CA TYR A 541 7.22 15.61 6.52
C TYR A 541 5.82 15.87 7.07
N LEU A 542 5.28 17.09 6.86
CA LEU A 542 3.97 17.45 7.40
C LEU A 542 2.82 16.80 6.63
N GLY A 543 2.99 16.49 5.34
CA GLY A 543 1.97 15.88 4.50
C GLY A 543 1.88 14.35 4.63
N GLU A 544 2.99 13.67 4.92
CA GLU A 544 3.10 12.21 4.77
C GLU A 544 3.67 11.53 6.02
N GLU A 545 4.67 12.11 6.67
CA GLU A 545 5.38 11.45 7.77
C GLU A 545 4.74 11.70 9.15
N CYS A 546 4.26 12.93 9.38
CA CYS A 546 3.71 13.34 10.67
C CYS A 546 2.32 12.73 10.91
N GLU A 547 2.02 12.38 12.16
CA GLU A 547 0.73 11.79 12.54
C GLU A 547 -0.04 12.74 13.49
N PRO A 548 -1.24 13.23 13.11
CA PRO A 548 -1.91 13.05 11.82
C PRO A 548 -1.33 13.96 10.70
N PRO A 549 -1.38 13.54 9.42
CA PRO A 549 -0.84 14.32 8.31
C PRO A 549 -1.65 15.59 8.03
N HIS A 550 -0.95 16.67 7.70
CA HIS A 550 -1.51 17.95 7.32
C HIS A 550 -1.97 17.93 5.86
N HIS A 551 -3.06 18.64 5.57
CA HIS A 551 -3.42 18.97 4.20
C HIS A 551 -2.49 20.06 3.67
N VAL A 552 -1.67 19.76 2.67
CA VAL A 552 -0.75 20.73 2.06
C VAL A 552 -1.44 21.47 0.92
N VAL A 553 -1.38 22.81 0.96
CA VAL A 553 -1.93 23.73 -0.04
C VAL A 553 -0.80 24.64 -0.53
N LYS A 554 -0.41 24.48 -1.79
CA LYS A 554 0.62 25.31 -2.44
C LYS A 554 0.00 26.60 -2.96
N VAL A 555 0.50 27.75 -2.48
CA VAL A 555 0.01 29.07 -2.84
C VAL A 555 1.04 29.79 -3.70
N GLU A 556 0.91 29.62 -5.01
CA GLU A 556 1.80 30.23 -5.99
C GLU A 556 1.46 31.71 -6.22
N ARG A 557 2.51 32.55 -6.19
CA ARG A 557 2.43 34.00 -6.46
C ARG A 557 1.94 34.30 -7.88
N ALA A 558 2.42 33.54 -8.86
CA ALA A 558 2.18 33.77 -10.28
C ALA A 558 1.24 32.71 -10.85
N SER A 559 0.33 33.13 -11.72
CA SER A 559 -0.37 32.26 -12.68
C SER A 559 -0.18 32.79 -14.08
N ASP A 560 -0.72 32.06 -15.07
CA ASP A 560 -0.71 32.45 -16.49
C ASP A 560 -1.27 33.86 -16.76
N THR A 561 -2.06 34.42 -15.83
CA THR A 561 -2.82 35.66 -16.01
C THR A 561 -2.53 36.76 -14.98
N THR A 562 -1.87 36.48 -13.86
CA THR A 562 -1.67 37.46 -12.76
C THR A 562 -0.42 37.14 -11.93
N VAL A 563 0.28 38.18 -11.46
CA VAL A 563 1.41 38.07 -10.52
C VAL A 563 1.07 38.85 -9.25
N ALA A 564 1.05 38.16 -8.11
CA ALA A 564 0.62 38.79 -6.86
C ALA A 564 1.62 39.80 -6.30
N ARG A 565 1.12 41.03 -6.06
CA ARG A 565 1.86 42.15 -5.44
C ARG A 565 1.09 42.84 -4.33
N THR A 566 -0.24 42.82 -4.38
CA THR A 566 -1.13 43.45 -3.39
C THR A 566 -1.75 42.41 -2.45
N ALA A 567 -2.37 42.86 -1.36
CA ALA A 567 -3.10 41.98 -0.46
C ALA A 567 -4.26 41.26 -1.16
N GLU A 568 -4.96 41.95 -2.06
CA GLU A 568 -6.04 41.42 -2.88
C GLU A 568 -5.57 40.35 -3.86
N ASP A 569 -4.37 40.52 -4.45
CA ASP A 569 -3.81 39.49 -5.32
C ASP A 569 -3.49 38.22 -4.54
N TRP A 570 -2.85 38.35 -3.38
CA TRP A 570 -2.50 37.21 -2.54
C TRP A 570 -3.72 36.48 -1.99
N GLU A 571 -4.79 37.21 -1.66
CA GLU A 571 -6.07 36.60 -1.33
C GLU A 571 -6.61 35.74 -2.49
N ARG A 572 -6.59 36.26 -3.72
CA ARG A 572 -7.00 35.49 -4.91
C ARG A 572 -6.15 34.24 -5.10
N CYS A 573 -4.83 34.34 -4.93
CA CYS A 573 -3.95 33.18 -5.02
C CYS A 573 -4.29 32.12 -3.96
N LEU A 574 -4.54 32.53 -2.71
CA LEU A 574 -4.90 31.62 -1.62
C LEU A 574 -6.24 30.92 -1.89
N VAL A 575 -7.25 31.67 -2.29
CA VAL A 575 -8.57 31.13 -2.65
C VAL A 575 -8.48 30.17 -3.85
N ARG A 576 -7.67 30.50 -4.86
CA ARG A 576 -7.47 29.62 -6.02
C ARG A 576 -6.77 28.32 -5.64
N ALA A 577 -5.76 28.39 -4.77
CA ALA A 577 -4.97 27.24 -4.35
C ALA A 577 -5.81 26.14 -3.68
N THR A 578 -6.92 26.50 -3.03
CA THR A 578 -7.84 25.53 -2.40
C THR A 578 -8.83 24.89 -3.38
N LYS A 579 -8.83 25.30 -4.66
CA LYS A 579 -9.74 24.79 -5.70
C LYS A 579 -11.23 24.96 -5.35
N ALA A 580 -11.58 25.91 -4.49
CA ALA A 580 -12.96 26.15 -4.09
C ALA A 580 -13.72 26.98 -5.15
N ARG A 581 -15.00 26.61 -5.40
CA ARG A 581 -15.87 27.32 -6.35
C ARG A 581 -16.37 28.67 -5.82
N ASP A 582 -16.56 28.78 -4.51
CA ASP A 582 -17.05 29.98 -3.85
C ASP A 582 -15.86 30.85 -3.43
N GLY A 583 -15.48 31.79 -4.29
CA GLY A 583 -14.18 32.48 -4.26
C GLY A 583 -13.94 33.49 -3.12
N ARG A 584 -14.15 33.13 -1.85
CA ARG A 584 -13.87 34.01 -0.70
C ARG A 584 -13.22 33.27 0.48
N LEU A 585 -12.34 33.96 1.21
CA LEU A 585 -11.62 33.38 2.36
C LEU A 585 -12.56 32.90 3.48
N GLU A 586 -13.69 33.58 3.71
CA GLU A 586 -14.61 33.19 4.80
C GLU A 586 -15.29 31.84 4.56
N VAL A 587 -15.32 31.37 3.31
CA VAL A 587 -15.90 30.07 2.93
C VAL A 587 -14.82 29.00 2.85
N VAL A 588 -13.68 29.37 2.25
CA VAL A 588 -12.59 28.45 1.99
C VAL A 588 -11.87 28.03 3.26
N LEU A 589 -11.47 28.99 4.10
CA LEU A 589 -10.65 28.68 5.28
C LEU A 589 -11.34 27.73 6.28
N PRO A 590 -12.64 27.88 6.62
CA PRO A 590 -13.35 26.92 7.47
C PRO A 590 -13.43 25.53 6.87
N ARG A 591 -13.59 25.42 5.55
CA ARG A 591 -13.67 24.13 4.85
C ARG A 591 -12.37 23.36 5.02
N GLU A 592 -11.24 24.00 4.74
CA GLU A 592 -9.92 23.36 4.80
C GLU A 592 -9.61 22.83 6.21
N VAL A 593 -9.91 23.60 7.25
CA VAL A 593 -9.62 23.23 8.65
C VAL A 593 -10.69 22.40 9.34
N SER A 594 -11.77 22.02 8.64
CA SER A 594 -12.84 21.20 9.21
C SER A 594 -12.47 19.71 9.28
N GLN A 595 -11.54 19.26 8.42
CA GLN A 595 -11.22 17.84 8.23
C GLN A 595 -9.88 17.43 8.87
N ARG A 596 -8.86 18.30 8.80
CA ARG A 596 -7.50 18.07 9.34
C ARG A 596 -6.73 19.39 9.46
N ARG A 597 -5.53 19.35 10.06
CA ARG A 597 -4.59 20.49 10.07
C ARG A 597 -4.17 20.83 8.64
N VAL A 598 -3.91 22.12 8.37
CA VAL A 598 -3.62 22.61 7.02
C VAL A 598 -2.28 23.34 7.01
N LEU A 599 -1.46 23.08 5.98
CA LEU A 599 -0.22 23.77 5.68
C LEU A 599 -0.39 24.57 4.38
N PHE A 600 -0.35 25.90 4.48
CA PHE A 600 -0.21 26.79 3.33
C PHE A 600 1.27 27.07 3.08
N LEU A 601 1.76 26.63 1.93
CA LEU A 601 3.15 26.77 1.50
C LEU A 601 3.21 27.79 0.38
N PHE A 602 3.82 28.96 0.63
CA PHE A 602 3.91 30.03 -0.36
C PHE A 602 5.14 29.85 -1.26
N SER A 603 5.00 30.19 -2.54
CA SER A 603 6.11 30.12 -3.50
C SER A 603 5.95 31.13 -4.64
N ASP A 604 7.03 31.37 -5.37
CA ASP A 604 6.96 31.86 -6.76
C ASP A 604 6.90 30.67 -7.74
N ARG A 605 6.75 30.92 -9.05
CA ARG A 605 6.45 29.92 -10.11
C ARG A 605 7.22 28.60 -9.96
N ASP A 606 8.51 28.65 -9.63
CA ASP A 606 9.37 27.46 -9.50
C ASP A 606 10.30 27.54 -8.26
N GLY A 607 9.95 28.29 -7.20
CA GLY A 607 10.90 28.51 -6.10
C GLY A 607 10.45 29.42 -4.95
N PRO A 608 11.36 29.81 -4.04
CA PRO A 608 11.07 30.72 -2.93
C PRO A 608 10.76 32.14 -3.42
N LEU A 609 10.11 32.97 -2.59
CA LEU A 609 9.97 34.40 -2.86
C LEU A 609 11.33 35.08 -2.78
N HIS A 610 11.53 36.17 -3.52
CA HIS A 610 12.78 36.91 -3.49
C HIS A 610 12.64 38.21 -2.69
N SER A 611 13.55 38.45 -1.74
CA SER A 611 13.58 39.67 -0.91
C SER A 611 13.69 40.99 -1.70
N GLY A 612 14.17 40.91 -2.95
CA GLY A 612 14.21 42.05 -3.87
C GLY A 612 12.83 42.51 -4.39
N ASP A 613 11.78 41.69 -4.25
CA ASP A 613 10.41 42.05 -4.61
C ASP A 613 9.62 42.49 -3.36
N ALA A 614 9.92 43.70 -2.89
CA ALA A 614 9.33 44.25 -1.66
C ALA A 614 7.80 44.38 -1.73
N ASP A 615 7.25 44.66 -2.92
CA ASP A 615 5.80 44.76 -3.14
C ASP A 615 5.15 43.39 -2.87
N ALA A 616 5.68 42.32 -3.47
CA ALA A 616 5.17 40.97 -3.29
C ALA A 616 5.13 40.54 -1.82
N VAL A 617 6.25 40.71 -1.12
CA VAL A 617 6.38 40.34 0.30
C VAL A 617 5.49 41.23 1.16
N GLY A 618 5.41 42.52 0.84
CA GLY A 618 4.55 43.49 1.52
C GLY A 618 3.06 43.18 1.39
N GLY A 619 2.60 42.87 0.18
CA GLY A 619 1.22 42.47 -0.10
C GLY A 619 0.84 41.16 0.59
N LEU A 620 1.75 40.17 0.64
CA LEU A 620 1.53 38.93 1.38
C LEU A 620 1.37 39.22 2.88
N ALA A 621 2.23 40.08 3.44
CA ALA A 621 2.14 40.51 4.82
C ALA A 621 0.79 41.14 5.14
N GLU A 622 0.28 41.98 4.25
CA GLU A 622 -1.02 42.66 4.40
C GLU A 622 -2.20 41.71 4.23
N CYS A 623 -2.11 40.73 3.32
CA CYS A 623 -3.11 39.68 3.19
C CYS A 623 -3.21 38.83 4.46
N LEU A 624 -2.08 38.37 5.01
CA LEU A 624 -2.06 37.58 6.23
C LEU A 624 -2.51 38.40 7.45
N ARG A 625 -1.94 39.60 7.63
CA ARG A 625 -2.23 40.47 8.77
C ARG A 625 -3.64 41.03 8.73
N GLY A 626 -4.18 41.34 7.56
CA GLY A 626 -5.50 41.93 7.39
C GLY A 626 -6.55 40.85 7.22
N ARG A 627 -6.56 40.24 6.04
CA ARG A 627 -7.65 39.39 5.55
C ARG A 627 -7.72 38.05 6.27
N VAL A 628 -6.63 37.27 6.26
CA VAL A 628 -6.60 35.94 6.89
C VAL A 628 -6.80 36.04 8.40
N ARG A 629 -6.12 36.99 9.06
CA ARG A 629 -6.32 37.29 10.48
C ARG A 629 -7.79 37.56 10.81
N ASP A 630 -8.48 38.41 10.05
CA ASP A 630 -9.87 38.81 10.36
C ASP A 630 -10.83 37.63 10.22
N VAL A 631 -10.63 36.79 9.21
CA VAL A 631 -11.38 35.54 9.05
C VAL A 631 -11.12 34.61 10.24
N LEU A 632 -9.86 34.39 10.59
CA LEU A 632 -9.51 33.54 11.73
C LEU A 632 -10.08 34.06 13.05
N ALA A 633 -9.97 35.36 13.33
CA ALA A 633 -10.53 35.98 14.52
C ALA A 633 -12.05 35.75 14.61
N THR A 634 -12.74 35.90 13.47
CA THR A 634 -14.19 35.63 13.38
C THR A 634 -14.52 34.16 13.63
N LEU A 635 -13.75 33.23 13.06
CA LEU A 635 -13.97 31.80 13.23
C LEU A 635 -13.62 31.31 14.63
N SER A 636 -12.55 31.82 15.24
CA SER A 636 -12.18 31.58 16.63
C SER A 636 -13.28 32.05 17.59
N ALA A 637 -13.81 33.27 17.39
CA ALA A 637 -14.90 33.80 18.19
C ALA A 637 -16.17 32.93 18.11
N ARG A 638 -16.41 32.29 16.96
CA ARG A 638 -17.54 31.36 16.73
C ARG A 638 -17.25 29.91 17.13
N ARG A 639 -16.04 29.59 17.64
CA ARG A 639 -15.57 28.21 17.89
C ARG A 639 -15.76 27.28 16.67
N ALA A 640 -15.62 27.83 15.47
CA ALA A 640 -15.84 27.13 14.21
C ALA A 640 -14.58 26.39 13.69
N LEU A 641 -13.43 26.57 14.35
CA LEU A 641 -12.16 25.95 13.98
C LEU A 641 -11.96 24.64 14.75
N ARG A 642 -11.81 23.53 14.02
CA ARG A 642 -11.48 22.22 14.60
C ARG A 642 -9.99 21.92 14.60
N HIS A 643 -9.26 22.50 13.65
CA HIS A 643 -7.83 22.27 13.47
C HIS A 643 -7.09 23.59 13.22
N SER A 644 -5.79 23.57 13.52
CA SER A 644 -4.89 24.70 13.36
C SER A 644 -4.33 24.80 11.94
N MET A 645 -3.87 26.00 11.58
CA MET A 645 -3.26 26.30 10.27
C MET A 645 -1.77 26.59 10.42
N ARG A 646 -1.00 26.30 9.38
CA ARG A 646 0.41 26.65 9.23
C ARG A 646 0.58 27.48 7.96
N PHE A 647 1.38 28.54 8.05
CA PHE A 647 1.74 29.37 6.91
C PHE A 647 3.27 29.41 6.83
N VAL A 648 3.85 28.92 5.74
CA VAL A 648 5.30 28.91 5.53
C VAL A 648 5.64 29.84 4.37
N ILE A 649 6.42 30.88 4.68
CA ILE A 649 6.82 31.93 3.75
C ILE A 649 8.33 31.80 3.48
N PRO A 650 8.75 31.14 2.39
CA PRO A 650 10.15 31.04 2.01
C PRO A 650 10.61 32.31 1.28
N ILE A 651 11.71 32.91 1.74
CA ILE A 651 12.31 34.13 1.19
C ILE A 651 13.81 33.94 0.95
N GLU A 652 14.20 33.93 -0.31
CA GLU A 652 15.59 34.00 -0.73
C GLU A 652 16.10 35.44 -0.74
N HIS A 653 17.34 35.65 -0.29
CA HIS A 653 17.97 36.96 -0.28
C HIS A 653 19.45 36.94 -0.67
N PRO A 654 19.99 38.07 -1.18
CA PRO A 654 21.44 38.17 -1.40
C PRO A 654 22.21 38.09 -0.07
N PRO A 655 23.52 37.79 -0.10
CA PRO A 655 24.36 37.76 1.10
C PRO A 655 24.35 39.12 1.81
N ALA A 656 23.94 39.13 3.08
CA ALA A 656 23.69 40.35 3.85
C ALA A 656 24.68 40.58 5.00
N GLY A 657 25.84 39.88 4.99
CA GLY A 657 26.90 40.07 5.99
C GLY A 657 26.45 39.85 7.44
N GLY A 658 25.47 38.98 7.67
CA GLY A 658 24.92 38.67 8.99
C GLY A 658 23.78 39.60 9.46
N ARG A 659 23.28 40.50 8.62
CA ARG A 659 22.06 41.30 8.91
C ARG A 659 20.84 40.67 8.24
N VAL A 660 19.71 40.63 8.94
CA VAL A 660 18.43 40.22 8.35
C VAL A 660 18.01 41.28 7.32
N PRO A 661 17.62 40.89 6.09
CA PRO A 661 17.11 41.83 5.09
C PRO A 661 15.95 42.70 5.63
N PRO A 662 15.92 44.02 5.36
CA PRO A 662 14.90 44.92 5.89
C PRO A 662 13.46 44.48 5.60
N VAL A 663 13.22 43.87 4.44
CA VAL A 663 11.90 43.36 4.04
C VAL A 663 11.41 42.22 4.96
N ILE A 664 12.33 41.34 5.40
CA ILE A 664 12.03 40.23 6.30
C ILE A 664 11.77 40.75 7.71
N GLU A 665 12.54 41.74 8.15
CA GLU A 665 12.34 42.39 9.44
C GLU A 665 10.97 43.09 9.49
N LEU A 666 10.62 43.84 8.44
CA LEU A 666 9.33 44.51 8.31
C LEU A 666 8.16 43.49 8.28
N LEU A 667 8.30 42.41 7.52
CA LEU A 667 7.33 41.31 7.49
C LEU A 667 7.10 40.73 8.89
N GLY A 668 8.18 40.42 9.61
CA GLY A 668 8.12 39.90 10.97
C GLY A 668 7.46 40.88 11.94
N GLN A 669 7.78 42.18 11.86
CA GLN A 669 7.14 43.22 12.68
C GLN A 669 5.63 43.30 12.42
N ARG A 670 5.21 43.26 11.15
CA ARG A 670 3.79 43.27 10.77
C ARG A 670 3.06 42.05 11.32
N LEU A 671 3.62 40.84 11.15
CA LEU A 671 2.97 39.58 11.57
C LEU A 671 2.94 39.37 13.09
N ARG A 672 3.92 39.88 13.85
CA ARG A 672 3.87 39.85 15.33
C ARG A 672 2.66 40.60 15.92
N SER A 673 2.08 41.52 15.16
CA SER A 673 0.91 42.33 15.57
C SER A 673 -0.43 41.78 15.05
N ALA A 674 -0.51 40.49 14.70
CA ALA A 674 -1.65 39.90 13.99
C ALA A 674 -2.32 38.69 14.67
N PRO A 675 -2.65 38.70 15.98
CA PRO A 675 -3.40 37.59 16.59
C PRO A 675 -4.77 37.38 15.88
N PRO A 676 -5.25 36.13 15.70
CA PRO A 676 -4.75 34.89 16.30
C PRO A 676 -3.60 34.21 15.55
N LEU A 677 -3.03 34.83 14.51
CA LEU A 677 -1.80 34.33 13.90
C LEU A 677 -0.61 34.60 14.83
N ARG A 678 0.15 33.55 15.13
CA ARG A 678 1.37 33.63 15.91
C ARG A 678 2.58 33.42 14.99
N LEU A 679 3.43 34.43 14.90
CA LEU A 679 4.72 34.30 14.25
C LEU A 679 5.66 33.52 15.15
N GLU A 680 6.13 32.38 14.67
CA GLU A 680 7.16 31.60 15.36
C GLU A 680 8.54 31.96 14.76
N PRO A 681 9.52 32.37 15.59
CA PRO A 681 10.82 32.78 15.09
C PRO A 681 11.58 31.59 14.49
N VAL A 682 12.05 31.77 13.26
CA VAL A 682 12.95 30.85 12.56
C VAL A 682 14.26 31.57 12.34
N GLN A 683 15.39 30.87 12.56
CA GLN A 683 16.71 31.44 12.29
C GLN A 683 16.98 31.46 10.78
N GLU A 684 17.81 32.39 10.34
CA GLU A 684 18.34 32.41 8.98
C GLU A 684 19.00 31.08 8.65
N LEU A 685 18.60 30.46 7.53
CA LEU A 685 19.26 29.27 7.01
C LEU A 685 20.67 29.64 6.56
N ARG A 686 21.65 28.91 7.06
CA ARG A 686 23.07 29.11 6.76
C ARG A 686 23.69 27.79 6.36
N PHE A 687 24.78 27.89 5.60
CA PHE A 687 25.58 26.73 5.26
C PHE A 687 26.18 26.17 6.56
N PRO A 688 25.97 24.88 6.87
CA PRO A 688 26.35 24.33 8.17
C PRO A 688 27.86 24.37 8.38
N ASP A 689 28.29 24.55 9.62
CA ASP A 689 29.69 24.33 9.99
C ASP A 689 30.00 22.83 10.10
N TRP A 690 31.29 22.48 10.15
CA TRP A 690 31.70 21.07 10.27
C TRP A 690 31.21 20.43 11.57
N ASP A 691 31.14 21.18 12.67
CA ASP A 691 30.69 20.64 13.96
C ASP A 691 29.20 20.31 13.95
N GLU A 692 28.40 21.05 13.19
CA GLU A 692 27.00 20.75 12.91
C GLU A 692 26.86 19.49 12.06
N VAL A 693 27.63 19.38 10.96
CA VAL A 693 27.62 18.18 10.10
C VAL A 693 28.08 16.93 10.86
N ARG A 694 29.16 17.02 11.64
CA ARG A 694 29.68 15.92 12.45
C ARG A 694 28.64 15.43 13.47
N ARG A 695 28.08 16.34 14.27
CA ARG A 695 27.09 15.96 15.30
C ARG A 695 25.86 15.29 14.69
N HIS A 696 25.47 15.68 13.47
CA HIS A 696 24.40 15.01 12.73
C HIS A 696 24.76 13.56 12.39
N ILE A 697 25.92 13.35 11.77
CA ILE A 697 26.43 12.01 11.43
C ILE A 697 26.49 11.13 12.68
N GLU A 698 27.02 11.66 13.79
CA GLU A 698 27.14 10.93 15.06
C GLU A 698 25.79 10.59 15.70
N ALA A 699 24.79 11.49 15.60
CA ALA A 699 23.48 11.29 16.22
C ALA A 699 22.60 10.29 15.47
N GLU A 700 22.63 10.32 14.12
CA GLU A 700 21.77 9.47 13.30
C GLU A 700 22.41 8.10 13.02
N LEU A 701 23.72 8.05 12.85
CA LEU A 701 24.42 6.83 12.44
C LEU A 701 25.39 6.27 13.51
N GLY A 702 25.54 6.96 14.64
CA GLY A 702 26.54 6.64 15.67
C GLY A 702 27.92 7.22 15.38
N PRO A 703 28.86 7.22 16.35
CA PRO A 703 30.16 7.87 16.21
C PRO A 703 31.04 7.18 15.17
N PRO A 704 31.46 7.87 14.08
CA PRO A 704 32.39 7.31 13.12
C PRO A 704 33.77 7.08 13.71
N GLY A 705 34.47 6.04 13.24
CA GLY A 705 35.90 5.90 13.50
C GLY A 705 36.69 7.06 12.88
N ASP A 706 37.85 7.37 13.47
CA ASP A 706 38.67 8.55 13.11
C ASP A 706 38.96 8.68 11.61
N GLU A 707 39.18 7.56 10.91
CA GLU A 707 39.44 7.54 9.46
C GLU A 707 38.22 7.97 8.63
N ALA A 708 37.03 7.50 8.98
CA ALA A 708 35.79 7.86 8.30
C ALA A 708 35.45 9.33 8.56
N LEU A 709 35.61 9.77 9.80
CA LEU A 709 35.40 11.16 10.18
C LEU A 709 36.34 12.11 9.43
N ALA A 710 37.62 11.74 9.29
CA ALA A 710 38.58 12.51 8.50
C ALA A 710 38.20 12.59 7.01
N ARG A 711 37.71 11.49 6.43
CA ARG A 711 37.21 11.46 5.03
C ARG A 711 36.01 12.40 4.85
N PHE A 712 35.04 12.35 5.76
CA PHE A 712 33.86 13.23 5.72
C PHE A 712 34.26 14.71 5.89
N GLN A 713 35.19 15.01 6.81
CA GLN A 713 35.69 16.35 7.03
C GLN A 713 36.41 16.90 5.79
N GLN A 714 37.17 16.06 5.09
CA GLN A 714 37.83 16.45 3.84
C GLN A 714 36.82 16.80 2.74
N ILE A 715 35.77 16.00 2.57
CA ILE A 715 34.69 16.27 1.61
C ILE A 715 33.98 17.58 1.96
N TYR A 716 33.58 17.75 3.22
CA TYR A 716 32.97 18.99 3.71
C TYR A 716 33.86 20.20 3.38
N THR A 717 35.14 20.11 3.72
CA THR A 717 36.12 21.19 3.53
C THR A 717 36.26 21.55 2.05
N SER A 718 36.25 20.56 1.16
CA SER A 718 36.29 20.76 -0.29
C SER A 718 35.04 21.49 -0.82
N ILE A 719 33.85 21.14 -0.31
CA ILE A 719 32.60 21.79 -0.73
C ILE A 719 32.49 23.20 -0.15
N ALA A 720 32.80 23.36 1.14
CA ALA A 720 32.69 24.64 1.85
C ALA A 720 33.59 25.74 1.26
N MET A 721 34.72 25.38 0.65
CA MET A 721 35.64 26.29 -0.04
C MET A 721 35.32 26.50 -1.53
N SER A 722 34.35 25.78 -2.10
CA SER A 722 34.03 25.86 -3.53
C SER A 722 33.27 27.15 -3.88
N PRO A 723 33.60 27.83 -5.00
CA PRO A 723 32.86 29.03 -5.48
C PRO A 723 31.39 28.81 -5.84
N GLY A 724 30.89 27.57 -5.79
CA GLY A 724 29.50 27.19 -6.02
C GLY A 724 28.94 26.30 -4.90
N ARG A 725 29.43 26.49 -3.66
CA ARG A 725 28.95 25.71 -2.51
C ARG A 725 27.43 25.84 -2.38
N SER A 726 26.79 24.71 -2.16
CA SER A 726 25.38 24.68 -1.82
C SER A 726 25.08 23.47 -0.94
N LEU A 727 23.98 23.53 -0.21
CA LEU A 727 23.55 22.38 0.60
C LEU A 727 23.38 21.13 -0.26
N LYS A 728 22.85 21.30 -1.48
CA LYS A 728 22.76 20.23 -2.47
C LYS A 728 24.12 19.61 -2.80
N ALA A 729 25.11 20.45 -3.10
CA ALA A 729 26.45 19.97 -3.42
C ALA A 729 27.09 19.22 -2.23
N LEU A 730 26.84 19.67 -1.00
CA LEU A 730 27.35 18.99 0.20
C LEU A 730 26.67 17.63 0.41
N GLY A 731 25.35 17.59 0.29
CA GLY A 731 24.56 16.36 0.41
C GLY A 731 24.96 15.31 -0.63
N ASP A 732 25.03 15.72 -1.90
CA ASP A 732 25.41 14.84 -3.01
C ASP A 732 26.84 14.26 -2.82
N ALA A 733 27.77 15.06 -2.29
CA ALA A 733 29.15 14.64 -2.08
C ALA A 733 29.36 13.73 -0.87
N LEU A 734 28.59 13.94 0.22
CA LEU A 734 28.67 13.12 1.43
C LEU A 734 27.88 11.81 1.34
N HIS A 735 26.87 11.75 0.49
CA HIS A 735 25.93 10.62 0.40
C HIS A 735 26.63 9.27 0.25
N ARG A 736 27.42 9.09 -0.82
CA ARG A 736 28.09 7.80 -1.08
C ARG A 736 29.08 7.40 0.02
N PRO A 737 29.96 8.29 0.49
CA PRO A 737 30.86 7.98 1.61
C PRO A 737 30.15 7.61 2.93
N LEU A 738 29.03 8.28 3.26
CA LEU A 738 28.24 7.97 4.44
C LEU A 738 27.58 6.60 4.32
N TYR A 739 26.96 6.32 3.17
CA TYR A 739 26.37 5.02 2.85
C TYR A 739 27.39 3.88 2.94
N GLU A 740 28.56 4.05 2.30
CA GLU A 740 29.66 3.07 2.34
C GLU A 740 30.18 2.82 3.76
N TRP A 741 30.07 3.79 4.67
CA TRP A 741 30.53 3.65 6.06
C TRP A 741 29.45 2.99 6.94
N GLU A 742 28.19 3.35 6.78
CA GLU A 742 27.06 2.73 7.47
C GLU A 742 26.97 1.23 7.14
N GLU A 743 27.05 0.87 5.86
CA GLU A 743 27.05 -0.53 5.39
C GLU A 743 28.18 -1.36 6.04
N ARG A 744 29.35 -0.75 6.24
CA ARG A 744 30.52 -1.40 6.85
C ARG A 744 30.44 -1.56 8.38
N ASN A 745 29.63 -0.76 9.07
CA ASN A 745 29.54 -0.79 10.54
C ASN A 745 28.26 -1.44 11.05
N SER A 746 27.17 -1.46 10.28
CA SER A 746 25.97 -2.25 10.57
C SER A 746 26.18 -3.76 10.45
N SER A 747 27.35 -4.19 9.96
CA SER A 747 27.78 -5.58 9.80
C SER A 747 28.82 -6.03 10.86
N ARG A 748 29.08 -5.22 11.89
CA ARG A 748 29.80 -5.56 13.13
C ARG A 748 28.85 -5.61 14.31
#